data_AF-A0A1Z5JSP7-F1
#
_entry.id   AF-A0A1Z5JSP7-F1
#
_cell.length_a   1.000
_cell.length_b   1.000
_cell.length_c   1.000
_cell.angle_alpha   90.00
_cell.angle_beta   90.00
_cell.angle_gamma   90.00
#
_symmetry.space_group_name_H-M   'P 1'
#
loop_
_entity.id
_entity.type
_entity.pdbx_description
1 polymer ?
#
loop_
_entity_poly.entity_id
_entity_poly.type
_entity_poly.pdbx_seq_one_letter_code
_entity_poly.pdbx_strand_id
1 'polypeptide(L)'
;MLARRWVLPFGLISFLSHLSLQTLSFRLLTRQRVRPSFSSVSSLDHCARPSRLLVHPSTSGSNYSRRNFQLKRIAQSIERLLSYRKTPFDDDKGRALVDVLFQLAHSSTNTESTEAIRQLQALPLVSADVTPSPSEQAILERVIRAAAFSGLEDLAWNYTVTGFLNWDMLPSVKAQDALSTALRRAGKLELFKECMTRSGSIVTKKDSASSCGQKSVSLTSFNMFLACLCEEKTPRWHRKKDTAGRVEVQLNEAFSWLANDFARTRLGVIPDAVSYSTVMHAAASINKTIADAAWTLMLNQNIQPDIFAYNARLSAILSAPKSQQSDQDALFLWDNRISIQSTALPDQYTLDLILPPLLRAGRIGEVEDLLDRFVSQNSESIVSNAFAAFLVSLIQEGELASARAIFEMYMAPSLSSVVAAIAGEMRIVRPRTRHFNILLEGYRKHWQLHAKRKTTASFDSKKKDDRTLDNVVKEAWELFRLMQKSSAKADAYTTTTMMGLCRTSEELSELLYDAFAIQQVACTGVVARAAISAFGSLSDPSSACWFCFKLYGNTRMASLRTLNVLMGAFAESAAADNSTRLSMKDSAAAFHLESLIDTKRQKSDTFIPLEGLKCEEAAASLLEAMAKQSYFLPKPDSQTFCLVASTLQNGKTNASVALELFRQATRVGVTADGRFINAIFRCYGDDVDAAISAWKGEIRSFCLSHATHDGKSIASQRRARNINLFAAYNGLLFVCGRARRSDIALRVVYAMKKEGLDPSELSLNCFNSGKRKLSSNNELSQSWLTKRLKFADPYESLLYVECMKYDKNDRRRSGEKRVRIIV
;
A
#
# COMPACT_ATOMS: atom_id res chain seq x y z
N MET A 1 -26.86 -2.66 -63.84
CA MET A 1 -25.53 -3.26 -64.07
C MET A 1 -24.57 -2.59 -63.09
N LEU A 2 -23.86 -3.20 -62.14
CA LEU A 2 -23.63 -4.58 -61.69
C LEU A 2 -23.49 -4.55 -60.15
N ALA A 3 -23.86 -5.66 -59.51
CA ALA A 3 -23.98 -5.85 -58.07
C ALA A 3 -22.67 -6.19 -57.33
N ARG A 4 -22.65 -6.00 -55.99
CA ARG A 4 -22.23 -6.98 -54.94
C ARG A 4 -22.29 -6.32 -53.54
N ARG A 5 -23.36 -6.60 -52.77
CA ARG A 5 -23.45 -7.53 -51.62
C ARG A 5 -22.50 -7.23 -50.45
N TRP A 6 -23.07 -6.59 -49.42
CA TRP A 6 -22.60 -6.61 -48.03
C TRP A 6 -23.08 -7.89 -47.33
N VAL A 7 -22.21 -8.48 -46.53
CA VAL A 7 -22.48 -9.64 -45.65
C VAL A 7 -22.28 -9.18 -44.21
N LEU A 8 -23.35 -9.21 -43.42
CA LEU A 8 -23.33 -9.26 -41.94
C LEU A 8 -22.94 -10.69 -41.49
N PRO A 9 -22.41 -10.87 -40.27
CA PRO A 9 -23.30 -11.38 -39.22
C PRO A 9 -23.01 -10.91 -37.77
N PHE A 10 -24.11 -10.67 -37.04
CA PHE A 10 -24.44 -11.05 -35.65
C PHE A 10 -23.46 -10.86 -34.47
N GLY A 11 -23.98 -10.24 -33.40
CA GLY A 11 -23.50 -10.50 -32.03
C GLY A 11 -23.87 -9.50 -30.91
N LEU A 12 -25.14 -9.12 -30.76
CA LEU A 12 -25.64 -8.32 -29.62
C LEU A 12 -26.85 -9.04 -29.00
N ILE A 13 -26.75 -9.52 -27.75
CA ILE A 13 -27.86 -9.63 -26.78
C ILE A 13 -27.31 -9.41 -25.37
N SER A 14 -27.87 -8.43 -24.67
CA SER A 14 -27.75 -8.12 -23.24
C SER A 14 -28.93 -8.69 -22.44
N PHE A 15 -28.81 -8.82 -21.11
CA PHE A 15 -29.53 -8.01 -20.10
C PHE A 15 -29.49 -8.60 -18.67
N LEU A 16 -29.77 -7.67 -17.75
CA LEU A 16 -29.70 -7.58 -16.29
C LEU A 16 -30.45 -8.63 -15.44
N SER A 17 -30.08 -8.70 -14.15
CA SER A 17 -31.06 -8.64 -13.05
C SER A 17 -30.47 -8.00 -11.79
N HIS A 18 -31.32 -7.21 -11.13
CA HIS A 18 -31.13 -6.36 -9.96
C HIS A 18 -31.86 -6.98 -8.73
N LEU A 19 -31.63 -6.39 -7.54
CA LEU A 19 -32.35 -6.55 -6.23
C LEU A 19 -31.92 -7.77 -5.37
N SER A 20 -31.84 -7.71 -4.04
CA SER A 20 -32.15 -6.71 -3.00
C SER A 20 -31.45 -7.08 -1.68
N LEU A 21 -31.45 -6.13 -0.72
CA LEU A 21 -30.99 -6.25 0.66
C LEU A 21 -31.49 -7.51 1.41
N GLN A 22 -30.65 -8.07 2.28
CA GLN A 22 -31.03 -8.35 3.68
C GLN A 22 -29.83 -8.67 4.59
N THR A 23 -29.90 -8.08 5.77
CA THR A 23 -29.16 -8.33 7.02
C THR A 23 -29.16 -9.80 7.43
N LEU A 24 -28.02 -10.33 7.86
CA LEU A 24 -27.97 -11.38 8.89
C LEU A 24 -26.59 -11.49 9.56
N SER A 25 -26.58 -11.02 10.81
CA SER A 25 -25.72 -11.43 11.92
C SER A 25 -25.54 -12.95 12.01
N PHE A 26 -24.35 -13.47 12.30
CA PHE A 26 -24.21 -14.64 13.17
C PHE A 26 -22.82 -14.80 13.81
N ARG A 27 -22.86 -14.64 15.14
CA ARG A 27 -22.11 -15.25 16.26
C ARG A 27 -20.76 -15.95 16.00
N LEU A 28 -19.76 -15.42 16.71
CA LEU A 28 -18.63 -16.14 17.30
C LEU A 28 -19.11 -17.38 18.05
N LEU A 29 -18.59 -18.55 17.68
CA LEU A 29 -18.52 -19.72 18.55
C LEU A 29 -17.08 -20.25 18.53
N THR A 30 -16.45 -20.11 19.68
CA THR A 30 -15.21 -20.73 20.11
C THR A 30 -15.40 -22.23 20.21
N ARG A 31 -14.44 -23.04 19.72
CA ARG A 31 -14.12 -24.34 20.36
C ARG A 31 -12.74 -24.90 19.99
N GLN A 32 -11.94 -24.95 21.05
CA GLN A 32 -10.85 -25.82 21.47
C GLN A 32 -10.18 -26.78 20.46
N ARG A 33 -8.85 -26.61 20.41
CA ARG A 33 -7.85 -27.60 19.99
C ARG A 33 -7.88 -28.83 20.90
N VAL A 34 -7.87 -30.01 20.30
CA VAL A 34 -7.38 -31.25 20.95
C VAL A 34 -6.36 -31.90 20.00
N ARG A 35 -5.15 -32.13 20.50
CA ARG A 35 -4.11 -32.96 19.88
C ARG A 35 -4.16 -34.36 20.50
N PRO A 36 -3.88 -35.41 19.72
CA PRO A 36 -3.07 -36.53 20.21
C PRO A 36 -1.85 -36.72 19.28
N SER A 37 -0.62 -36.58 19.79
CA SER A 37 0.27 -37.67 20.26
C SER A 37 0.78 -38.57 19.12
N PHE A 38 2.02 -38.31 18.71
CA PHE A 38 2.83 -39.17 17.85
C PHE A 38 3.38 -40.36 18.66
N SER A 39 3.40 -41.54 18.04
CA SER A 39 4.35 -42.61 18.35
C SER A 39 5.13 -42.98 17.08
N SER A 40 6.41 -43.21 17.31
CA SER A 40 7.50 -43.43 16.36
C SER A 40 7.64 -44.90 15.96
N VAL A 41 7.88 -45.20 14.69
CA VAL A 41 8.77 -46.31 14.28
C VAL A 41 9.51 -45.92 12.99
N SER A 42 10.81 -46.14 13.02
CA SER A 42 11.84 -45.91 12.01
C SER A 42 11.97 -47.05 11.00
N SER A 43 12.24 -46.73 9.73
CA SER A 43 13.32 -47.33 8.93
C SER A 43 13.38 -46.66 7.55
N LEU A 44 14.58 -46.64 6.98
CA LEU A 44 14.99 -45.89 5.80
C LEU A 44 14.29 -46.36 4.53
N ASP A 45 13.91 -45.43 3.65
CA ASP A 45 14.18 -45.52 2.21
C ASP A 45 13.96 -44.17 1.50
N HIS A 46 14.91 -43.81 0.65
CA HIS A 46 14.92 -42.60 -0.16
C HIS A 46 13.87 -42.69 -1.28
N CYS A 47 12.67 -42.17 -1.04
CA CYS A 47 11.68 -41.89 -2.08
C CYS A 47 10.97 -40.55 -1.84
N ALA A 48 10.65 -39.87 -2.93
CA ALA A 48 10.14 -38.50 -3.01
C ALA A 48 9.08 -38.14 -1.95
N ARG A 49 9.33 -37.05 -1.20
CA ARG A 49 8.33 -36.48 -0.27
C ARG A 49 7.16 -35.88 -1.07
N PRO A 50 5.89 -36.23 -0.75
CA PRO A 50 4.74 -35.46 -1.21
C PRO A 50 4.67 -34.17 -0.38
N SER A 51 5.08 -33.06 -0.97
CA SER A 51 4.85 -31.73 -0.42
C SER A 51 3.35 -31.46 -0.29
N ARG A 52 2.89 -31.24 0.95
CA ARG A 52 1.59 -30.64 1.26
C ARG A 52 1.48 -29.27 0.56
N LEU A 53 0.71 -29.21 -0.52
CA LEU A 53 0.25 -27.99 -1.18
C LEU A 53 -1.28 -28.06 -1.29
N LEU A 54 -1.96 -27.55 -0.26
CA LEU A 54 -3.38 -27.18 -0.38
C LEU A 54 -3.49 -25.71 0.03
N VAL A 55 -3.28 -24.84 -0.96
CA VAL A 55 -3.72 -23.45 -0.91
C VAL A 55 -4.66 -23.27 -2.10
N HIS A 56 -5.96 -23.25 -1.85
CA HIS A 56 -6.94 -22.96 -2.89
C HIS A 56 -7.00 -21.46 -3.20
N PRO A 57 -7.18 -21.09 -4.47
CA PRO A 57 -7.36 -19.71 -4.89
C PRO A 57 -8.78 -19.24 -4.54
N SER A 58 -8.87 -18.09 -3.86
CA SER A 58 -10.10 -17.33 -3.69
C SER A 58 -10.58 -16.80 -5.05
N THR A 59 -11.59 -17.42 -5.66
CA THR A 59 -12.19 -16.93 -6.91
C THR A 59 -13.56 -16.29 -6.67
N SER A 60 -13.76 -15.09 -7.19
CA SER A 60 -15.05 -14.38 -7.23
C SER A 60 -16.13 -15.19 -7.98
N GLY A 61 -17.42 -14.96 -7.66
CA GLY A 61 -18.55 -15.74 -8.19
C GLY A 61 -18.68 -15.80 -9.72
N SER A 62 -18.22 -14.78 -10.46
CA SER A 62 -18.25 -14.81 -11.95
C SER A 62 -17.21 -15.77 -12.55
N ASN A 63 -16.05 -15.92 -11.91
CA ASN A 63 -15.01 -16.86 -12.33
C ASN A 63 -15.41 -18.31 -12.05
N TYR A 64 -16.21 -18.53 -11.01
CA TYR A 64 -16.77 -19.84 -10.68
C TYR A 64 -17.71 -20.36 -11.79
N SER A 65 -18.65 -19.51 -12.25
CA SER A 65 -19.55 -19.84 -13.36
C SER A 65 -18.82 -20.15 -14.66
N ARG A 66 -17.79 -19.34 -15.01
CA ARG A 66 -16.99 -19.55 -16.22
C ARG A 66 -16.17 -20.83 -16.17
N ARG A 67 -15.61 -21.18 -15.00
CA ARG A 67 -14.88 -22.44 -14.78
C ARG A 67 -15.80 -23.65 -14.99
N ASN A 68 -16.98 -23.66 -14.38
CA ASN A 68 -17.92 -24.78 -14.46
C ASN A 68 -18.39 -25.01 -15.90
N PHE A 69 -18.65 -23.93 -16.64
CA PHE A 69 -19.00 -24.01 -18.06
C PHE A 69 -17.88 -24.64 -18.91
N GLN A 70 -16.62 -24.26 -18.67
CA GLN A 70 -15.47 -24.85 -19.40
C GLN A 70 -15.28 -26.33 -19.07
N LEU A 71 -15.37 -26.71 -17.79
CA LEU A 71 -15.26 -28.10 -17.36
C LEU A 71 -16.35 -28.98 -17.98
N LYS A 72 -17.61 -28.50 -17.99
CA LYS A 72 -18.72 -29.20 -18.63
C LYS A 72 -18.50 -29.44 -20.12
N ARG A 73 -18.02 -28.42 -20.85
CA ARG A 73 -17.68 -28.55 -22.28
C ARG A 73 -16.52 -29.51 -22.53
N ILE A 74 -15.55 -29.56 -21.62
CA ILE A 74 -14.44 -30.50 -21.70
C ILE A 74 -14.94 -31.93 -21.51
N ALA A 75 -15.74 -32.19 -20.47
CA ALA A 75 -16.32 -33.51 -20.20
C ALA A 75 -17.14 -34.03 -21.39
N GLN A 76 -18.07 -33.22 -21.91
CA GLN A 76 -18.86 -33.54 -23.10
C GLN A 76 -18.01 -33.81 -24.34
N SER A 77 -16.86 -33.15 -24.46
CA SER A 77 -15.97 -33.39 -25.59
C SER A 77 -15.17 -34.69 -25.45
N ILE A 78 -14.86 -35.14 -24.23
CA ILE A 78 -14.22 -36.44 -23.98
C ILE A 78 -15.23 -37.55 -24.23
N GLU A 79 -16.46 -37.39 -23.72
CA GLU A 79 -17.57 -38.33 -23.95
C GLU A 79 -17.83 -38.59 -25.45
N ARG A 80 -17.85 -37.53 -26.27
CA ARG A 80 -17.96 -37.68 -27.73
C ARG A 80 -16.76 -38.38 -28.37
N LEU A 81 -15.55 -38.20 -27.84
CA LEU A 81 -14.37 -38.87 -28.40
C LEU A 81 -14.41 -40.38 -28.12
N LEU A 82 -14.90 -40.76 -26.94
CA LEU A 82 -15.09 -42.16 -26.55
C LEU A 82 -16.23 -42.83 -27.36
N SER A 83 -17.28 -42.10 -27.73
CA SER A 83 -18.40 -42.68 -28.50
C SER A 83 -18.14 -42.86 -30.00
N TYR A 84 -17.27 -42.03 -30.61
CA TYR A 84 -17.04 -42.03 -32.06
C TYR A 84 -15.86 -42.89 -32.54
N ARG A 85 -14.93 -43.25 -31.65
CA ARG A 85 -13.78 -44.09 -31.98
C ARG A 85 -13.83 -45.31 -31.07
N LYS A 86 -13.67 -46.52 -31.61
CA LYS A 86 -13.19 -47.68 -30.83
C LYS A 86 -11.76 -47.37 -30.37
N THR A 87 -11.61 -46.45 -29.42
CA THR A 87 -10.30 -46.06 -28.90
C THR A 87 -9.76 -47.21 -28.07
N PRO A 88 -8.45 -47.50 -28.11
CA PRO A 88 -7.82 -48.43 -27.18
C PRO A 88 -7.80 -47.91 -25.74
N PHE A 89 -8.32 -46.70 -25.49
CA PHE A 89 -8.53 -46.17 -24.16
C PHE A 89 -9.64 -46.97 -23.49
N ASP A 90 -9.28 -47.71 -22.43
CA ASP A 90 -10.18 -48.52 -21.62
C ASP A 90 -11.51 -47.78 -21.34
N ASP A 91 -12.62 -48.31 -21.85
CA ASP A 91 -13.96 -47.71 -21.80
C ASP A 91 -14.37 -47.36 -20.35
N ASP A 92 -13.86 -48.11 -19.37
CA ASP A 92 -14.16 -47.88 -17.95
C ASP A 92 -13.35 -46.71 -17.37
N LYS A 93 -12.09 -46.53 -17.80
CA LYS A 93 -11.28 -45.34 -17.43
C LYS A 93 -11.79 -44.07 -18.11
N GLY A 94 -12.21 -44.18 -19.37
CA GLY A 94 -12.81 -43.08 -20.11
C GLY A 94 -14.09 -42.58 -19.45
N ARG A 95 -14.98 -43.49 -19.06
CA ARG A 95 -16.22 -43.17 -18.33
C ARG A 95 -15.95 -42.56 -16.96
N ALA A 96 -15.06 -43.16 -16.17
CA ALA A 96 -14.68 -42.62 -14.85
C ALA A 96 -14.12 -41.19 -14.94
N LEU A 97 -13.30 -40.88 -15.96
CA LEU A 97 -12.79 -39.53 -16.19
C LEU A 97 -13.90 -38.53 -16.52
N VAL A 98 -14.85 -38.90 -17.37
CA VAL A 98 -15.98 -38.05 -17.75
C VAL A 98 -16.85 -37.76 -16.51
N ASP A 99 -17.13 -38.77 -15.71
CA ASP A 99 -17.92 -38.65 -14.48
C ASP A 99 -17.27 -37.71 -13.47
N VAL A 100 -15.96 -37.88 -13.22
CA VAL A 100 -15.20 -37.01 -12.30
C VAL A 100 -15.19 -35.56 -12.78
N LEU A 101 -15.06 -35.31 -14.08
CA LEU A 101 -15.09 -33.95 -14.63
C LEU A 101 -16.48 -33.31 -14.54
N PHE A 102 -17.55 -34.09 -14.73
CA PHE A 102 -18.91 -33.61 -14.49
C PHE A 102 -19.16 -33.35 -13.00
N GLN A 103 -18.71 -34.22 -12.09
CA GLN A 103 -18.79 -33.98 -10.65
C GLN A 103 -18.06 -32.69 -10.27
N LEU A 104 -16.86 -32.47 -10.80
CA LEU A 104 -16.10 -31.24 -10.56
C LEU A 104 -16.83 -30.00 -11.08
N ALA A 105 -17.48 -30.09 -12.25
CA ALA A 105 -18.24 -28.99 -12.83
C ALA A 105 -19.55 -28.66 -12.08
N HIS A 106 -20.17 -29.65 -11.43
CA HIS A 106 -21.42 -29.48 -10.67
C HIS A 106 -21.17 -29.30 -9.16
N SER A 107 -19.92 -29.39 -8.70
CA SER A 107 -19.59 -29.19 -7.29
C SER A 107 -20.05 -27.80 -6.82
N SER A 108 -20.81 -27.80 -5.73
CA SER A 108 -21.40 -26.61 -5.10
C SER A 108 -20.70 -26.27 -3.79
N THR A 109 -20.01 -27.26 -3.20
CA THR A 109 -19.27 -27.15 -1.95
C THR A 109 -17.78 -27.44 -2.15
N ASN A 110 -16.94 -26.84 -1.29
CA ASN A 110 -15.49 -27.11 -1.31
C ASN A 110 -15.18 -28.60 -1.10
N THR A 111 -15.96 -29.30 -0.27
CA THR A 111 -15.78 -30.73 0.01
C THR A 111 -16.01 -31.58 -1.23
N GLU A 112 -17.08 -31.33 -1.99
CA GLU A 112 -17.34 -32.01 -3.27
C GLU A 112 -16.23 -31.75 -4.28
N SER A 113 -15.77 -30.50 -4.40
CA SER A 113 -14.66 -30.18 -5.29
C SER A 113 -13.38 -30.92 -4.89
N THR A 114 -13.08 -31.03 -3.60
CA THR A 114 -11.86 -31.68 -3.10
C THR A 114 -11.86 -33.18 -3.36
N GLU A 115 -13.02 -33.82 -3.20
CA GLU A 115 -13.17 -35.25 -3.47
C GLU A 115 -13.06 -35.55 -4.97
N ALA A 116 -13.72 -34.77 -5.83
CA ALA A 116 -13.57 -34.90 -7.29
C ALA A 116 -12.13 -34.66 -7.75
N ILE A 117 -11.41 -33.71 -7.13
CA ILE A 117 -9.97 -33.49 -7.40
C ILE A 117 -9.15 -34.73 -7.01
N ARG A 118 -9.43 -35.34 -5.86
CA ARG A 118 -8.73 -36.54 -5.40
C ARG A 118 -8.94 -37.71 -6.36
N GLN A 119 -10.17 -37.90 -6.83
CA GLN A 119 -10.51 -38.93 -7.81
C GLN A 119 -9.78 -38.67 -9.14
N LEU A 120 -9.74 -37.42 -9.60
CA LEU A 120 -9.01 -37.05 -10.82
C LEU A 120 -7.49 -37.32 -10.71
N GLN A 121 -6.90 -37.14 -9.53
CA GLN A 121 -5.49 -37.45 -9.26
C GLN A 121 -5.20 -38.95 -9.20
N ALA A 122 -6.19 -39.77 -8.83
CA ALA A 122 -6.05 -41.21 -8.71
C ALA A 122 -6.22 -41.96 -10.05
N LEU A 123 -6.75 -41.31 -11.09
CA LEU A 123 -6.98 -41.94 -12.39
C LEU A 123 -5.66 -42.13 -13.17
N PRO A 124 -5.25 -43.37 -13.50
CA PRO A 124 -4.05 -43.63 -14.27
C PRO A 124 -4.33 -43.42 -15.77
N LEU A 125 -4.16 -42.18 -16.24
CA LEU A 125 -4.48 -41.78 -17.62
C LEU A 125 -3.33 -42.00 -18.62
N VAL A 126 -2.12 -42.30 -18.16
CA VAL A 126 -0.92 -42.47 -19.00
C VAL A 126 -0.16 -43.71 -18.53
N SER A 127 0.23 -44.59 -19.46
CA SER A 127 1.22 -45.65 -19.22
C SER A 127 2.62 -45.08 -19.39
N ALA A 128 3.55 -45.37 -18.48
CA ALA A 128 4.92 -44.83 -18.52
C ALA A 128 5.73 -45.35 -19.72
N ASP A 129 5.38 -46.53 -20.24
CA ASP A 129 6.25 -47.30 -21.14
C ASP A 129 5.81 -47.28 -22.60
N VAL A 130 4.68 -46.65 -22.93
CA VAL A 130 4.10 -46.67 -24.29
C VAL A 130 3.74 -45.26 -24.76
N THR A 131 4.14 -44.92 -25.99
CA THR A 131 3.76 -43.65 -26.65
C THR A 131 2.24 -43.54 -26.73
N PRO A 132 1.61 -42.46 -26.22
CA PRO A 132 0.17 -42.30 -26.28
C PRO A 132 -0.35 -42.29 -27.71
N SER A 133 -1.41 -43.05 -27.98
CA SER A 133 -2.13 -43.03 -29.26
C SER A 133 -2.72 -41.64 -29.57
N PRO A 134 -3.01 -41.30 -30.84
CA PRO A 134 -3.62 -40.01 -31.19
C PRO A 134 -4.94 -39.72 -30.45
N SER A 135 -5.72 -40.75 -30.13
CA SER A 135 -6.92 -40.64 -29.29
C SER A 135 -6.60 -40.30 -27.84
N GLU A 136 -5.59 -40.94 -27.25
CA GLU A 136 -5.12 -40.67 -25.89
C GLU A 136 -4.55 -39.27 -25.76
N GLN A 137 -3.76 -38.83 -26.73
CA GLN A 137 -3.26 -37.46 -26.81
C GLN A 137 -4.41 -36.45 -26.78
N ALA A 138 -5.46 -36.67 -27.59
CA ALA A 138 -6.63 -35.79 -27.62
C ALA A 138 -7.38 -35.73 -26.28
N ILE A 139 -7.44 -36.84 -25.54
CA ILE A 139 -8.02 -36.89 -24.18
C ILE A 139 -7.10 -36.16 -23.19
N LEU A 140 -5.80 -36.41 -23.23
CA LEU A 140 -4.81 -35.78 -22.33
C LEU A 140 -4.80 -34.26 -22.46
N GLU A 141 -4.86 -33.71 -23.68
CA GLU A 141 -4.97 -32.24 -23.86
C GLU A 141 -6.19 -31.64 -23.16
N ARG A 142 -7.31 -32.37 -23.16
CA ARG A 142 -8.56 -31.95 -22.51
C ARG A 142 -8.42 -32.02 -20.99
N VAL A 143 -7.77 -33.06 -20.48
CA VAL A 143 -7.50 -33.21 -19.04
C VAL A 143 -6.52 -32.15 -18.54
N ILE A 144 -5.45 -31.85 -19.28
CA ILE A 144 -4.50 -30.77 -18.97
C ILE A 144 -5.26 -29.44 -18.83
N ARG A 145 -6.15 -29.13 -19.78
CA ARG A 145 -6.98 -27.92 -19.72
C ARG A 145 -7.92 -27.92 -18.52
N ALA A 146 -8.57 -29.04 -18.21
CA ALA A 146 -9.46 -29.15 -17.06
C ALA A 146 -8.72 -28.97 -15.73
N ALA A 147 -7.54 -29.58 -15.59
CA ALA A 147 -6.68 -29.44 -14.43
C ALA A 147 -6.19 -27.99 -14.27
N ALA A 148 -5.75 -27.35 -15.35
CA ALA A 148 -5.31 -25.95 -15.35
C ALA A 148 -6.43 -24.96 -14.95
N PHE A 149 -7.66 -25.16 -15.47
CA PHE A 149 -8.81 -24.34 -15.07
C PHE A 149 -9.27 -24.58 -13.63
N SER A 150 -8.89 -25.72 -13.07
CA SER A 150 -9.24 -26.13 -11.70
C SER A 150 -8.23 -25.73 -10.64
N GLY A 151 -7.12 -25.09 -11.02
CA GLY A 151 -6.03 -24.76 -10.10
C GLY A 151 -5.26 -26.01 -9.64
N LEU A 152 -5.16 -27.01 -10.52
CA LEU A 152 -4.35 -28.21 -10.32
C LEU A 152 -3.12 -28.14 -11.24
N GLU A 153 -2.33 -27.08 -11.13
CA GLU A 153 -1.22 -26.82 -12.05
C GLU A 153 -0.13 -27.90 -12.01
N ASP A 154 0.11 -28.54 -10.85
CA ASP A 154 1.07 -29.65 -10.74
C ASP A 154 0.58 -30.89 -11.51
N LEU A 155 -0.73 -31.15 -11.47
CA LEU A 155 -1.34 -32.25 -12.21
C LEU A 155 -1.34 -31.96 -13.71
N ALA A 156 -1.67 -30.74 -14.11
CA ALA A 156 -1.61 -30.29 -15.50
C ALA A 156 -0.17 -30.40 -16.05
N TRP A 157 0.83 -30.01 -15.25
CA TRP A 157 2.24 -30.16 -15.55
C TRP A 157 2.63 -31.63 -15.73
N ASN A 158 2.27 -32.49 -14.78
CA ASN A 158 2.58 -33.92 -14.83
C ASN A 158 2.03 -34.58 -16.11
N TYR A 159 0.75 -34.35 -16.44
CA TYR A 159 0.17 -34.90 -17.68
C TYR A 159 0.80 -34.32 -18.94
N THR A 160 1.27 -33.08 -18.90
CA THR A 160 2.01 -32.48 -20.03
C THR A 160 3.36 -33.16 -20.21
N VAL A 161 4.07 -33.42 -19.11
CA VAL A 161 5.37 -34.10 -19.14
C VAL A 161 5.22 -35.55 -19.60
N THR A 162 4.38 -36.34 -18.94
CA THR A 162 4.25 -37.79 -19.19
C THR A 162 3.54 -38.09 -20.51
N GLY A 163 2.57 -37.26 -20.91
CA GLY A 163 1.78 -37.45 -22.12
C GLY A 163 2.42 -36.90 -23.39
N PHE A 164 3.30 -35.90 -23.28
CA PHE A 164 3.84 -35.19 -24.45
C PHE A 164 5.36 -35.02 -24.40
N LEU A 165 5.88 -34.33 -23.38
CA LEU A 165 7.28 -33.89 -23.40
C LEU A 165 8.29 -35.04 -23.26
N ASN A 166 7.94 -36.14 -22.59
CA ASN A 166 8.79 -37.34 -22.50
C ASN A 166 8.88 -38.09 -23.84
N TRP A 167 7.91 -37.89 -24.72
CA TRP A 167 7.82 -38.55 -26.02
C TRP A 167 8.24 -37.62 -27.17
N ASP A 168 8.96 -36.52 -26.86
CA ASP A 168 9.36 -35.48 -27.82
C ASP A 168 8.15 -34.95 -28.66
N MET A 169 6.98 -34.83 -28.02
CA MET A 169 5.77 -34.25 -28.58
C MET A 169 5.41 -32.94 -27.88
N LEU A 170 4.79 -32.02 -28.64
CA LEU A 170 4.20 -30.80 -28.07
C LEU A 170 2.69 -31.01 -27.89
N PRO A 171 2.11 -30.58 -26.77
CA PRO A 171 0.66 -30.51 -26.64
C PRO A 171 0.11 -29.37 -27.51
N SER A 172 -1.18 -29.41 -27.86
CA SER A 172 -1.79 -28.33 -28.65
C SER A 172 -1.66 -26.95 -27.99
N VAL A 173 -1.69 -25.90 -28.82
CA VAL A 173 -1.67 -24.48 -28.39
C VAL A 173 -2.64 -24.21 -27.23
N LYS A 174 -3.85 -24.77 -27.28
CA LYS A 174 -4.87 -24.58 -26.23
C LYS A 174 -4.48 -25.22 -24.89
N ALA A 175 -3.79 -26.35 -24.92
CA ALA A 175 -3.29 -27.01 -23.72
C ALA A 175 -2.07 -26.27 -23.16
N GLN A 176 -1.15 -25.82 -24.03
CA GLN A 176 -0.02 -24.96 -23.65
C GLN A 176 -0.51 -23.69 -22.95
N ASP A 177 -1.43 -22.94 -23.55
CA ASP A 177 -1.92 -21.67 -22.99
C ASP A 177 -2.66 -21.85 -21.66
N ALA A 178 -3.41 -22.95 -21.52
CA ALA A 178 -4.08 -23.27 -20.27
C ALA A 178 -3.07 -23.54 -19.14
N LEU A 179 -2.06 -24.38 -19.41
CA LEU A 179 -0.98 -24.66 -18.46
C LEU A 179 -0.21 -23.39 -18.10
N SER A 180 0.23 -22.62 -19.09
CA SER A 180 0.93 -21.33 -18.92
C SER A 180 0.14 -20.35 -18.05
N THR A 181 -1.17 -20.24 -18.28
CA THR A 181 -2.06 -19.42 -17.45
C THR A 181 -2.08 -19.91 -16.01
N ALA A 182 -2.16 -21.22 -15.79
CA ALA A 182 -2.19 -21.81 -14.45
C ALA A 182 -0.86 -21.61 -13.70
N LEU A 183 0.28 -21.84 -14.37
CA LEU A 183 1.61 -21.64 -13.79
C LEU A 183 1.88 -20.17 -13.42
N ARG A 184 1.54 -19.21 -14.31
CA ARG A 184 1.63 -17.77 -14.02
C ARG A 184 0.72 -17.36 -12.86
N ARG A 185 -0.52 -17.89 -12.81
CA ARG A 185 -1.46 -17.60 -11.71
C ARG A 185 -0.93 -18.11 -10.37
N ALA A 186 -0.34 -19.30 -10.35
CA ALA A 186 0.25 -19.92 -9.17
C ALA A 186 1.61 -19.31 -8.77
N GLY A 187 2.25 -18.52 -9.65
CA GLY A 187 3.58 -17.94 -9.42
C GLY A 187 4.70 -18.97 -9.42
N LYS A 188 4.51 -20.13 -10.08
CA LYS A 188 5.49 -21.22 -10.14
C LYS A 188 6.49 -20.99 -11.27
N LEU A 189 7.34 -19.95 -11.13
CA LEU A 189 8.26 -19.50 -12.17
C LEU A 189 9.23 -20.62 -12.63
N GLU A 190 9.81 -21.38 -11.70
CA GLU A 190 10.78 -22.43 -12.06
C GLU A 190 10.16 -23.55 -12.90
N LEU A 191 8.93 -24.00 -12.55
CA LEU A 191 8.20 -24.96 -13.38
C LEU A 191 7.85 -24.37 -14.75
N PHE A 192 7.54 -23.08 -14.82
CA PHE A 192 7.26 -22.41 -16.09
C PHE A 192 8.53 -22.33 -16.97
N LYS A 193 9.70 -22.03 -16.38
CA LYS A 193 10.99 -22.08 -17.08
C LYS A 193 11.29 -23.47 -17.62
N GLU A 194 11.07 -24.50 -16.82
CA GLU A 194 11.24 -25.90 -17.24
C GLU A 194 10.31 -26.24 -18.40
N CYS A 195 9.03 -25.85 -18.31
CA CYS A 195 8.03 -26.03 -19.36
C CYS A 195 8.47 -25.41 -20.70
N MET A 196 8.92 -24.16 -20.67
CA MET A 196 9.38 -23.46 -21.87
C MET A 196 10.65 -24.11 -22.45
N THR A 197 11.61 -24.47 -21.60
CA THR A 197 12.89 -25.07 -22.02
C THR A 197 12.68 -26.43 -22.67
N ARG A 198 11.87 -27.31 -22.06
CA ARG A 198 11.57 -28.63 -22.61
C ARG A 198 10.80 -28.53 -23.92
N SER A 199 9.77 -27.68 -23.96
CA SER A 199 9.01 -27.44 -25.19
C SER A 199 9.90 -26.90 -26.33
N GLY A 200 10.80 -25.98 -26.00
CA GLY A 200 11.79 -25.44 -26.94
C GLY A 200 12.75 -26.50 -27.48
N SER A 201 13.26 -27.38 -26.63
CA SER A 201 14.16 -28.47 -27.06
C SER A 201 13.53 -29.36 -28.13
N ILE A 202 12.23 -29.65 -28.01
CA ILE A 202 11.47 -30.44 -28.97
C ILE A 202 11.34 -29.70 -30.31
N VAL A 203 11.08 -28.39 -30.28
CA VAL A 203 11.04 -27.54 -31.48
C VAL A 203 12.39 -27.59 -32.21
N THR A 204 13.49 -27.38 -31.48
CA THR A 204 14.84 -27.33 -32.07
C THR A 204 15.31 -28.66 -32.66
N LYS A 205 14.86 -29.81 -32.11
CA LYS A 205 15.20 -31.14 -32.64
C LYS A 205 14.45 -31.48 -33.93
N LYS A 206 13.24 -30.94 -34.14
CA LYS A 206 12.36 -31.33 -35.26
C LYS A 206 12.65 -30.63 -36.58
N ASP A 207 13.53 -29.63 -36.61
CA ASP A 207 14.01 -28.99 -37.84
C ASP A 207 14.83 -29.95 -38.74
N SER A 208 15.13 -31.18 -38.29
CA SER A 208 15.93 -32.17 -39.05
C SER A 208 15.13 -33.24 -39.80
N ALA A 209 13.89 -33.57 -39.41
CA ALA A 209 13.04 -34.57 -40.09
C ALA A 209 11.64 -34.69 -39.44
N SER A 210 10.56 -34.28 -40.12
CA SER A 210 9.19 -34.85 -40.10
C SER A 210 8.07 -33.84 -40.41
N SER A 211 6.95 -34.35 -40.94
CA SER A 211 5.85 -33.64 -41.60
C SER A 211 4.57 -33.45 -40.76
N CYS A 212 4.66 -33.33 -39.43
CA CYS A 212 3.51 -33.01 -38.56
C CYS A 212 4.00 -32.09 -37.43
N GLY A 213 3.55 -30.87 -37.19
CA GLY A 213 2.46 -30.01 -37.66
C GLY A 213 2.48 -28.68 -36.88
N GLN A 214 3.17 -28.63 -35.72
CA GLN A 214 3.41 -27.42 -34.93
C GLN A 214 4.93 -27.15 -34.82
N LYS A 215 5.39 -26.04 -35.41
CA LYS A 215 6.82 -25.68 -35.54
C LYS A 215 7.34 -24.71 -34.46
N SER A 216 6.49 -24.36 -33.49
CA SER A 216 6.85 -23.40 -32.44
C SER A 216 5.99 -23.57 -31.19
N VAL A 217 6.48 -23.03 -30.08
CA VAL A 217 5.70 -22.85 -28.84
C VAL A 217 4.64 -21.76 -29.06
N SER A 218 3.52 -21.81 -28.35
CA SER A 218 2.48 -20.77 -28.43
C SER A 218 3.04 -19.38 -28.09
N LEU A 219 2.82 -18.39 -28.96
CA LEU A 219 3.16 -16.97 -28.71
C LEU A 219 2.44 -16.44 -27.46
N THR A 220 1.20 -16.87 -27.21
CA THR A 220 0.46 -16.48 -26.00
C THR A 220 1.11 -17.06 -24.74
N SER A 221 1.56 -18.32 -24.78
CA SER A 221 2.32 -18.93 -23.68
C SER A 221 3.65 -18.23 -23.44
N PHE A 222 4.36 -17.83 -24.50
CA PHE A 222 5.58 -17.01 -24.40
C PHE A 222 5.31 -15.65 -23.74
N ASN A 223 4.26 -14.93 -24.15
CA ASN A 223 3.87 -13.65 -23.54
C ASN A 223 3.48 -13.81 -22.06
N MET A 224 2.80 -14.90 -21.70
CA MET A 224 2.51 -15.23 -20.29
C MET A 224 3.78 -15.53 -19.49
N PHE A 225 4.76 -16.18 -20.12
CA PHE A 225 6.05 -16.47 -19.50
C PHE A 225 6.85 -15.19 -19.24
N LEU A 226 6.96 -14.29 -20.23
CA LEU A 226 7.57 -12.97 -20.05
C LEU A 226 6.89 -12.19 -18.92
N ALA A 227 5.57 -12.16 -18.90
CA ALA A 227 4.84 -11.50 -17.84
C ALA A 227 5.09 -12.15 -16.45
N CYS A 228 5.26 -13.47 -16.40
CA CYS A 228 5.61 -14.18 -15.15
C CYS A 228 7.03 -13.85 -14.66
N LEU A 229 7.99 -13.64 -15.56
CA LEU A 229 9.33 -13.15 -15.21
C LEU A 229 9.26 -11.73 -14.65
N CYS A 230 8.39 -10.90 -15.21
CA CYS A 230 8.22 -9.50 -14.82
C CYS A 230 7.35 -9.28 -13.56
N GLU A 231 6.61 -10.29 -13.07
CA GLU A 231 5.68 -10.15 -11.95
C GLU A 231 6.34 -10.37 -10.57
N GLU A 232 6.08 -9.48 -9.61
CA GLU A 232 6.62 -9.55 -8.24
C GLU A 232 5.88 -10.54 -7.30
N LYS A 233 5.20 -11.57 -7.84
CA LYS A 233 4.39 -12.52 -7.03
C LYS A 233 5.27 -13.42 -6.17
N THR A 234 5.73 -12.88 -5.05
CA THR A 234 6.28 -13.66 -3.94
C THR A 234 5.16 -14.12 -3.01
N PRO A 235 5.19 -15.36 -2.48
CA PRO A 235 4.30 -15.76 -1.40
C PRO A 235 4.43 -14.75 -0.24
N ARG A 236 3.28 -14.33 0.34
CA ARG A 236 3.16 -13.26 1.37
C ARG A 236 4.19 -13.30 2.52
N TRP A 237 4.84 -14.44 2.75
CA TRP A 237 5.78 -14.72 3.84
C TRP A 237 7.26 -14.40 3.51
N HIS A 238 7.60 -14.12 2.25
CA HIS A 238 8.98 -13.88 1.79
C HIS A 238 9.35 -12.41 1.52
N ARG A 239 8.56 -11.43 1.99
CA ARG A 239 8.93 -10.01 2.02
C ARG A 239 10.10 -9.76 3.00
N LYS A 240 11.32 -10.16 2.66
CA LYS A 240 12.55 -9.72 3.33
C LYS A 240 13.49 -9.12 2.29
N LYS A 241 13.83 -7.85 2.49
CA LYS A 241 15.03 -7.04 2.14
C LYS A 241 15.85 -7.27 0.84
N ASP A 242 15.53 -8.23 -0.02
CA ASP A 242 16.32 -8.60 -1.20
C ASP A 242 15.49 -8.64 -2.50
N THR A 243 14.33 -7.95 -2.51
CA THR A 243 13.40 -7.94 -3.65
C THR A 243 13.92 -7.13 -4.84
N ALA A 244 14.63 -6.03 -4.61
CA ALA A 244 15.09 -5.14 -5.69
C ALA A 244 16.07 -5.84 -6.66
N GLY A 245 17.09 -6.52 -6.13
CA GLY A 245 18.07 -7.22 -6.97
C GLY A 245 17.48 -8.41 -7.73
N ARG A 246 16.56 -9.15 -7.12
CA ARG A 246 15.89 -10.28 -7.78
C ARG A 246 15.00 -9.84 -8.94
N VAL A 247 14.23 -8.77 -8.77
CA VAL A 247 13.34 -8.24 -9.82
C VAL A 247 14.16 -7.72 -11.01
N GLU A 248 15.28 -7.06 -10.77
CA GLU A 248 16.17 -6.61 -11.84
C GLU A 248 16.81 -7.76 -12.62
N VAL A 249 17.22 -8.84 -11.94
CA VAL A 249 17.74 -10.05 -12.61
C VAL A 249 16.67 -10.69 -13.51
N GLN A 250 15.44 -10.82 -12.99
CA GLN A 250 14.33 -11.40 -13.77
C GLN A 250 13.94 -10.51 -14.95
N LEU A 251 14.01 -9.20 -14.81
CA LEU A 251 13.75 -8.25 -15.89
C LEU A 251 14.82 -8.31 -16.99
N ASN A 252 16.10 -8.42 -16.61
CA ASN A 252 17.19 -8.66 -17.56
C ASN A 252 17.02 -9.99 -18.30
N GLU A 253 16.60 -11.04 -17.59
CA GLU A 253 16.25 -12.31 -18.22
C GLU A 253 15.10 -12.14 -19.21
N ALA A 254 14.02 -11.48 -18.84
CA ALA A 254 12.89 -11.20 -19.73
C ALA A 254 13.31 -10.40 -20.98
N PHE A 255 14.20 -9.40 -20.82
CA PHE A 255 14.76 -8.66 -21.94
C PHE A 255 15.63 -9.53 -22.86
N SER A 256 16.44 -10.44 -22.29
CA SER A 256 17.28 -11.35 -23.07
C SER A 256 16.46 -12.26 -24.00
N TRP A 257 15.22 -12.61 -23.61
CA TRP A 257 14.30 -13.37 -24.46
C TRP A 257 13.82 -12.58 -25.69
N LEU A 258 13.82 -11.25 -25.62
CA LEU A 258 13.47 -10.38 -26.76
C LEU A 258 14.67 -10.11 -27.68
N ALA A 259 15.89 -10.23 -27.16
CA ALA A 259 17.11 -9.90 -27.89
C ALA A 259 17.72 -11.09 -28.66
N ASN A 260 18.60 -10.79 -29.62
CA ASN A 260 19.51 -11.76 -30.27
C ASN A 260 18.83 -13.00 -30.88
N ASP A 261 17.60 -12.87 -31.40
CA ASP A 261 16.81 -13.98 -31.92
C ASP A 261 16.65 -15.15 -30.91
N PHE A 262 16.77 -14.89 -29.61
CA PHE A 262 16.82 -15.94 -28.60
C PHE A 262 15.51 -16.73 -28.51
N ALA A 263 14.37 -16.05 -28.49
CA ALA A 263 13.06 -16.72 -28.55
C ALA A 263 12.86 -17.52 -29.85
N ARG A 264 13.38 -17.02 -30.98
CA ARG A 264 13.28 -17.68 -32.27
C ARG A 264 14.10 -18.96 -32.30
N THR A 265 15.34 -18.91 -31.84
CA THR A 265 16.26 -20.05 -31.81
C THR A 265 15.89 -21.09 -30.75
N ARG A 266 15.35 -20.68 -29.60
CA ARG A 266 15.03 -21.59 -28.49
C ARG A 266 13.61 -22.12 -28.52
N LEU A 267 12.65 -21.37 -29.04
CA LEU A 267 11.21 -21.72 -28.98
C LEU A 267 10.52 -21.72 -30.34
N GLY A 268 11.20 -21.31 -31.41
CA GLY A 268 10.59 -21.08 -32.73
C GLY A 268 9.61 -19.90 -32.74
N VAL A 269 9.65 -19.01 -31.74
CA VAL A 269 8.69 -17.91 -31.57
C VAL A 269 9.31 -16.59 -31.99
N ILE A 270 8.56 -15.79 -32.74
CA ILE A 270 8.92 -14.40 -33.06
C ILE A 270 8.16 -13.49 -32.07
N PRO A 271 8.86 -12.72 -31.22
CA PRO A 271 8.21 -11.77 -30.31
C PRO A 271 7.34 -10.74 -31.06
N ASP A 272 6.19 -10.40 -30.47
CA ASP A 272 5.21 -9.45 -31.01
C ASP A 272 5.10 -8.17 -30.17
N ALA A 273 4.25 -7.23 -30.56
CA ALA A 273 4.04 -5.98 -29.82
C ALA A 273 3.65 -6.22 -28.34
N VAL A 274 2.91 -7.30 -28.05
CA VAL A 274 2.56 -7.71 -26.68
C VAL A 274 3.80 -8.17 -25.90
N SER A 275 4.72 -8.90 -26.54
CA SER A 275 5.99 -9.33 -25.95
C SER A 275 6.81 -8.13 -25.46
N TYR A 276 7.02 -7.14 -26.34
CA TYR A 276 7.80 -5.94 -26.03
C TYR A 276 7.10 -5.03 -25.02
N SER A 277 5.80 -4.77 -25.19
CA SER A 277 5.03 -3.94 -24.25
C SER A 277 5.01 -4.52 -22.84
N THR A 278 4.95 -5.86 -22.70
CA THR A 278 5.01 -6.54 -21.39
C THR A 278 6.32 -6.24 -20.66
N VAL A 279 7.47 -6.44 -21.32
CA VAL A 279 8.78 -6.18 -20.72
C VAL A 279 9.01 -4.69 -20.48
N MET A 280 8.64 -3.85 -21.45
CA MET A 280 8.79 -2.40 -21.34
C MET A 280 7.93 -1.81 -20.20
N HIS A 281 6.69 -2.27 -20.04
CA HIS A 281 5.81 -1.82 -18.95
C HIS A 281 6.38 -2.19 -17.58
N ALA A 282 6.88 -3.42 -17.44
CA ALA A 282 7.53 -3.85 -16.20
C ALA A 282 8.82 -3.07 -15.92
N ALA A 283 9.58 -2.77 -16.97
CA ALA A 283 10.81 -1.99 -16.88
C ALA A 283 10.56 -0.51 -16.57
N ALA A 284 9.40 0.05 -16.96
CA ALA A 284 9.14 1.49 -16.94
C ALA A 284 9.46 2.16 -15.60
N SER A 285 9.08 1.55 -14.47
CA SER A 285 9.32 2.13 -13.13
C SER A 285 10.55 1.58 -12.40
N ILE A 286 11.24 0.60 -12.99
CA ILE A 286 12.32 -0.17 -12.34
C ILE A 286 13.67 0.10 -13.00
N ASN A 287 13.72 -0.03 -14.33
CA ASN A 287 14.94 0.12 -15.12
C ASN A 287 14.61 0.76 -16.48
N LYS A 288 14.75 2.08 -16.56
CA LYS A 288 14.52 2.86 -17.78
C LYS A 288 15.38 2.39 -18.96
N THR A 289 16.62 1.96 -18.70
CA THR A 289 17.54 1.52 -19.77
C THR A 289 17.03 0.27 -20.51
N ILE A 290 16.43 -0.67 -19.78
CA ILE A 290 15.79 -1.85 -20.39
C ILE A 290 14.54 -1.45 -21.17
N ALA A 291 13.74 -0.52 -20.65
CA ALA A 291 12.57 0.00 -21.36
C ALA A 291 12.97 0.72 -22.68
N ASP A 292 14.01 1.55 -22.65
CA ASP A 292 14.60 2.22 -23.82
C ASP A 292 15.12 1.19 -24.83
N ALA A 293 15.90 0.21 -24.37
CA ALA A 293 16.47 -0.82 -25.24
C ALA A 293 15.39 -1.71 -25.88
N ALA A 294 14.36 -2.10 -25.13
CA ALA A 294 13.23 -2.87 -25.64
C ALA A 294 12.45 -2.10 -26.72
N TRP A 295 12.25 -0.80 -26.52
CA TRP A 295 11.63 0.08 -27.52
C TRP A 295 12.45 0.15 -28.80
N THR A 296 13.76 0.42 -28.70
CA THR A 296 14.65 0.46 -29.87
C THR A 296 14.68 -0.87 -30.61
N LEU A 297 14.73 -1.98 -29.88
CA LEU A 297 14.77 -3.32 -30.47
C LEU A 297 13.47 -3.63 -31.22
N MET A 298 12.31 -3.29 -30.66
CA MET A 298 11.01 -3.44 -31.30
C MET A 298 10.96 -2.72 -32.66
N LEU A 299 11.43 -1.47 -32.71
CA LEU A 299 11.46 -0.67 -33.94
C LEU A 299 12.46 -1.24 -34.96
N ASN A 300 13.65 -1.66 -34.53
CA ASN A 300 14.66 -2.26 -35.40
C ASN A 300 14.20 -3.59 -36.02
N GLN A 301 13.33 -4.32 -35.33
CA GLN A 301 12.69 -5.54 -35.82
C GLN A 301 11.47 -5.26 -36.72
N ASN A 302 11.21 -4.00 -37.07
CA ASN A 302 10.06 -3.55 -37.87
C ASN A 302 8.69 -3.94 -37.27
N ILE A 303 8.61 -4.10 -35.95
CA ILE A 303 7.36 -4.41 -35.26
C ILE A 303 6.65 -3.09 -34.95
N GLN A 304 5.44 -2.94 -35.49
CA GLN A 304 4.63 -1.73 -35.31
C GLN A 304 4.13 -1.61 -33.85
N PRO A 305 4.40 -0.49 -33.16
CA PRO A 305 3.86 -0.23 -31.83
C PRO A 305 2.34 -0.13 -31.82
N ASP A 306 1.71 -0.82 -30.87
CA ASP A 306 0.30 -0.64 -30.53
C ASP A 306 0.13 0.36 -29.37
N ILE A 307 -1.11 0.64 -28.98
CA ILE A 307 -1.40 1.59 -27.91
C ILE A 307 -0.78 1.16 -26.56
N PHE A 308 -0.67 -0.14 -26.31
CA PHE A 308 -0.04 -0.67 -25.09
C PHE A 308 1.47 -0.41 -25.08
N ALA A 309 2.14 -0.60 -26.22
CA ALA A 309 3.55 -0.25 -26.39
C ALA A 309 3.77 1.26 -26.22
N TYR A 310 2.94 2.11 -26.83
CA TYR A 310 3.03 3.57 -26.64
C TYR A 310 2.80 3.98 -25.17
N ASN A 311 1.81 3.41 -24.50
CA ASN A 311 1.53 3.68 -23.09
C ASN A 311 2.68 3.23 -22.17
N ALA A 312 3.24 2.06 -22.41
CA ALA A 312 4.41 1.58 -21.66
C ALA A 312 5.64 2.46 -21.93
N ARG A 313 5.80 2.98 -23.15
CA ARG A 313 6.87 3.92 -23.50
C ARG A 313 6.69 5.26 -22.80
N LEU A 314 5.50 5.86 -22.86
CA LEU A 314 5.17 7.10 -22.14
C LEU A 314 5.42 6.94 -20.64
N SER A 315 4.96 5.85 -20.05
CA SER A 315 5.18 5.56 -18.63
C SER A 315 6.67 5.48 -18.29
N ALA A 316 7.50 4.85 -19.13
CA ALA A 316 8.95 4.78 -18.93
C ALA A 316 9.69 6.13 -19.08
N ILE A 317 9.17 7.02 -19.93
CA ILE A 317 9.68 8.39 -20.05
C ILE A 317 9.35 9.20 -18.80
N LEU A 318 8.10 9.09 -18.33
CA LEU A 318 7.54 9.89 -17.24
C LEU A 318 7.86 9.36 -15.83
N SER A 319 8.36 8.12 -15.69
CA SER A 319 8.75 7.53 -14.41
C SER A 319 10.08 8.05 -13.86
N ALA A 320 10.89 8.72 -14.69
CA ALA A 320 12.13 9.35 -14.26
C ALA A 320 11.86 10.55 -13.32
N PRO A 321 12.86 10.99 -12.51
CA PRO A 321 12.71 12.21 -11.73
C PRO A 321 12.28 13.37 -12.64
N LYS A 322 11.25 14.10 -12.20
CA LYS A 322 10.60 15.14 -13.01
C LYS A 322 11.65 16.10 -13.58
N SER A 323 11.69 16.19 -14.91
CA SER A 323 12.58 17.07 -15.64
C SER A 323 11.83 17.68 -16.83
N GLN A 324 12.21 18.88 -17.25
CA GLN A 324 11.65 19.44 -18.48
C GLN A 324 11.91 18.53 -19.69
N GLN A 325 13.02 17.79 -19.67
CA GLN A 325 13.35 16.83 -20.73
C GLN A 325 12.36 15.67 -20.82
N SER A 326 11.92 15.09 -19.69
CA SER A 326 10.95 13.99 -19.71
C SER A 326 9.60 14.42 -20.28
N ASP A 327 9.17 15.65 -20.00
CA ASP A 327 7.94 16.19 -20.59
C ASP A 327 8.12 16.43 -22.10
N GLN A 328 9.25 17.00 -22.52
CA GLN A 328 9.57 17.20 -23.94
C GLN A 328 9.61 15.88 -24.71
N ASP A 329 10.25 14.85 -24.16
CA ASP A 329 10.32 13.52 -24.77
C ASP A 329 8.93 12.88 -24.91
N ALA A 330 8.07 13.03 -23.89
CA ALA A 330 6.70 12.53 -23.92
C ALA A 330 5.84 13.27 -24.96
N LEU A 331 5.95 14.60 -25.02
CA LEU A 331 5.27 15.43 -26.01
C LEU A 331 5.77 15.14 -27.42
N PHE A 332 7.07 14.91 -27.61
CA PHE A 332 7.61 14.50 -28.90
C PHE A 332 7.01 13.17 -29.37
N LEU A 333 6.89 12.17 -28.49
CA LEU A 333 6.23 10.90 -28.82
C LEU A 333 4.74 11.09 -29.13
N TRP A 334 4.07 11.95 -28.37
CA TRP A 334 2.69 12.32 -28.60
C TRP A 334 2.47 12.92 -29.99
N ASP A 335 3.23 13.96 -30.33
CA ASP A 335 3.09 14.74 -31.56
C ASP A 335 3.42 13.94 -32.82
N ASN A 336 4.46 13.10 -32.76
CA ASN A 336 4.97 12.45 -33.96
C ASN A 336 4.39 11.06 -34.21
N ARG A 337 3.73 10.46 -33.21
CA ARG A 337 3.29 9.06 -33.28
C ARG A 337 1.86 8.87 -32.80
N ILE A 338 1.54 9.30 -31.59
CA ILE A 338 0.27 8.93 -30.94
C ILE A 338 -0.90 9.76 -31.49
N SER A 339 -0.74 11.07 -31.67
CA SER A 339 -1.84 11.95 -32.10
C SER A 339 -2.23 11.77 -33.57
N ILE A 340 -1.31 11.27 -34.41
CA ILE A 340 -1.46 11.21 -35.88
C ILE A 340 -1.88 9.80 -36.36
N GLN A 341 -1.57 8.74 -35.61
CA GLN A 341 -1.72 7.37 -36.10
C GLN A 341 -3.12 6.79 -35.83
N SER A 342 -3.89 6.51 -36.90
CA SER A 342 -5.29 6.04 -36.80
C SER A 342 -5.46 4.67 -36.12
N THR A 343 -4.41 3.84 -36.12
CA THR A 343 -4.41 2.52 -35.47
C THR A 343 -4.13 2.57 -33.96
N ALA A 344 -3.80 3.75 -33.42
CA ALA A 344 -3.41 3.96 -32.02
C ALA A 344 -4.31 5.02 -31.36
N LEU A 345 -5.64 4.83 -31.42
CA LEU A 345 -6.58 5.73 -30.75
C LEU A 345 -6.23 5.82 -29.26
N PRO A 346 -5.95 7.03 -28.73
CA PRO A 346 -5.64 7.23 -27.32
C PRO A 346 -6.75 6.68 -26.44
N ASP A 347 -6.39 5.75 -25.54
CA ASP A 347 -7.31 5.24 -24.52
C ASP A 347 -7.24 6.09 -23.25
N GLN A 348 -8.09 5.75 -22.26
CA GLN A 348 -8.09 6.46 -20.97
C GLN A 348 -6.70 6.48 -20.31
N TYR A 349 -5.88 5.44 -20.50
CA TYR A 349 -4.56 5.37 -19.86
C TYR A 349 -3.55 6.27 -20.58
N THR A 350 -3.66 6.36 -21.91
CA THR A 350 -2.89 7.30 -22.73
C THR A 350 -3.15 8.73 -22.28
N LEU A 351 -4.43 9.08 -22.10
CA LEU A 351 -4.84 10.40 -21.63
C LEU A 351 -4.29 10.70 -20.23
N ASP A 352 -4.40 9.76 -19.29
CA ASP A 352 -3.88 9.92 -17.92
C ASP A 352 -2.37 10.22 -17.89
N LEU A 353 -1.60 9.60 -18.79
CA LEU A 353 -0.16 9.82 -18.92
C LEU A 353 0.20 11.16 -19.57
N ILE A 354 -0.52 11.57 -20.62
CA ILE A 354 -0.13 12.74 -21.43
C ILE A 354 -0.72 14.06 -20.94
N LEU A 355 -1.80 14.02 -20.15
CA LEU A 355 -2.43 15.23 -19.60
C LEU A 355 -1.45 16.09 -18.79
N PRO A 356 -0.67 15.57 -17.81
CA PRO A 356 0.24 16.41 -17.04
C PRO A 356 1.31 17.11 -17.91
N PRO A 357 2.02 16.42 -18.83
CA PRO A 357 2.94 17.09 -19.77
C PRO A 357 2.29 18.18 -20.64
N LEU A 358 1.10 17.94 -21.19
CA LEU A 358 0.39 18.94 -22.01
C LEU A 358 0.03 20.19 -21.20
N LEU A 359 -0.48 20.00 -19.98
CA LEU A 359 -0.85 21.08 -19.07
C LEU A 359 0.37 21.92 -18.67
N ARG A 360 1.50 21.29 -18.33
CA ARG A 360 2.74 22.00 -18.00
C ARG A 360 3.34 22.75 -19.19
N ALA A 361 3.14 22.26 -20.41
CA ALA A 361 3.51 22.96 -21.64
C ALA A 361 2.52 24.07 -22.03
N GLY A 362 1.40 24.24 -21.31
CA GLY A 362 0.38 25.24 -21.62
C GLY A 362 -0.45 24.93 -22.88
N ARG A 363 -0.44 23.68 -23.36
CA ARG A 363 -1.17 23.24 -24.57
C ARG A 363 -2.65 22.97 -24.27
N ILE A 364 -3.35 23.96 -23.72
CA ILE A 364 -4.71 23.82 -23.16
C ILE A 364 -5.74 23.42 -24.23
N GLY A 365 -5.67 24.00 -25.44
CA GLY A 365 -6.62 23.67 -26.52
C GLY A 365 -6.57 22.19 -26.92
N GLU A 366 -5.39 21.56 -26.88
CA GLU A 366 -5.29 20.12 -27.15
C GLU A 366 -5.83 19.27 -26.02
N VAL A 367 -5.66 19.71 -24.77
CA VAL A 367 -6.27 19.05 -23.62
C VAL A 367 -7.80 19.08 -23.74
N GLU A 368 -8.37 20.22 -24.12
CA GLU A 368 -9.79 20.39 -24.39
C GLU A 368 -10.28 19.44 -25.50
N ASP A 369 -9.62 19.45 -26.66
CA ASP A 369 -9.97 18.59 -27.79
C ASP A 369 -9.90 17.09 -27.44
N LEU A 370 -8.92 16.69 -26.63
CA LEU A 370 -8.77 15.32 -26.17
C LEU A 370 -9.89 14.88 -25.24
N LEU A 371 -10.16 15.70 -24.22
CA LEU A 371 -11.18 15.39 -23.23
C LEU A 371 -12.58 15.45 -23.86
N ASP A 372 -12.82 16.37 -24.79
CA ASP A 372 -14.09 16.48 -25.54
C ASP A 372 -14.36 15.25 -26.40
N ARG A 373 -13.34 14.78 -27.14
CA ARG A 373 -13.44 13.51 -27.89
C ARG A 373 -13.68 12.34 -26.96
N PHE A 374 -12.98 12.28 -25.83
CA PHE A 374 -13.14 11.19 -24.87
C PHE A 374 -14.54 11.17 -24.25
N VAL A 375 -15.09 12.33 -23.87
CA VAL A 375 -16.45 12.46 -23.32
C VAL A 375 -17.50 12.05 -24.35
N SER A 376 -17.37 12.49 -25.61
CA SER A 376 -18.36 12.22 -26.67
C SER A 376 -18.38 10.76 -27.15
N GLN A 377 -17.26 10.04 -27.05
CA GLN A 377 -17.14 8.66 -27.55
C GLN A 377 -17.46 7.59 -26.50
N ASN A 378 -17.59 7.96 -25.23
CA ASN A 378 -17.68 7.00 -24.12
C ASN A 378 -18.93 7.18 -23.28
N SER A 379 -19.41 6.09 -22.67
CA SER A 379 -20.52 6.16 -21.71
C SER A 379 -20.15 6.97 -20.47
N GLU A 380 -21.14 7.60 -19.83
CA GLU A 380 -20.99 8.38 -18.60
C GLU A 380 -20.20 7.64 -17.50
N SER A 381 -20.38 6.32 -17.37
CA SER A 381 -19.68 5.49 -16.38
C SER A 381 -18.17 5.41 -16.64
N ILE A 382 -17.78 5.21 -17.90
CA ILE A 382 -16.37 5.17 -18.33
C ILE A 382 -15.75 6.54 -18.11
N VAL A 383 -16.43 7.59 -18.58
CA VAL A 383 -15.97 8.97 -18.46
C VAL A 383 -15.77 9.36 -17.00
N SER A 384 -16.75 9.09 -16.15
CA SER A 384 -16.64 9.38 -14.72
C SER A 384 -15.49 8.62 -14.04
N ASN A 385 -15.22 7.37 -14.43
CA ASN A 385 -14.09 6.61 -13.88
C ASN A 385 -12.74 7.17 -14.32
N ALA A 386 -12.61 7.51 -15.60
CA ALA A 386 -11.38 8.06 -16.16
C ALA A 386 -11.05 9.43 -15.58
N PHE A 387 -12.01 10.35 -15.48
CA PHE A 387 -11.76 11.64 -14.83
C PHE A 387 -11.37 11.50 -13.36
N ALA A 388 -11.90 10.51 -12.62
CA ALA A 388 -11.42 10.24 -11.27
C ALA A 388 -9.94 9.82 -11.27
N ALA A 389 -9.50 9.02 -12.23
CA ALA A 389 -8.09 8.67 -12.40
C ALA A 389 -7.25 9.91 -12.76
N PHE A 390 -7.67 10.70 -13.74
CA PHE A 390 -6.98 11.92 -14.17
C PHE A 390 -6.75 12.89 -13.00
N LEU A 391 -7.79 13.14 -12.20
CA LEU A 391 -7.68 14.00 -11.02
C LEU A 391 -6.71 13.43 -9.97
N VAL A 392 -6.70 12.11 -9.76
CA VAL A 392 -5.73 11.46 -8.84
C VAL A 392 -4.31 11.63 -9.36
N SER A 393 -4.07 11.34 -10.63
CA SER A 393 -2.75 11.45 -11.27
C SER A 393 -2.24 12.89 -11.22
N LEU A 394 -3.06 13.87 -11.59
CA LEU A 394 -2.70 15.29 -11.49
C LEU A 394 -2.34 15.73 -10.07
N ILE A 395 -3.10 15.30 -9.05
CA ILE A 395 -2.80 15.63 -7.66
C ILE A 395 -1.51 14.96 -7.18
N GLN A 396 -1.25 13.71 -7.59
CA GLN A 396 0.02 13.04 -7.31
C GLN A 396 1.19 13.73 -8.01
N GLU A 397 0.95 14.28 -9.20
CA GLU A 397 1.90 15.08 -9.94
C GLU A 397 2.12 16.49 -9.35
N GLY A 398 1.30 16.92 -8.38
CA GLY A 398 1.37 18.24 -7.76
C GLY A 398 0.63 19.33 -8.54
N GLU A 399 -0.11 18.95 -9.58
CA GLU A 399 -0.87 19.82 -10.49
C GLU A 399 -2.29 20.11 -9.96
N LEU A 400 -2.40 20.56 -8.71
CA LEU A 400 -3.70 20.80 -8.05
C LEU A 400 -4.55 21.85 -8.79
N ALA A 401 -3.92 22.92 -9.27
CA ALA A 401 -4.61 23.97 -10.03
C ALA A 401 -5.20 23.44 -11.34
N SER A 402 -4.42 22.62 -12.07
CA SER A 402 -4.88 22.00 -13.32
C SER A 402 -6.00 20.97 -13.07
N ALA A 403 -5.89 20.19 -12.00
CA ALA A 403 -6.96 19.29 -11.58
C ALA A 403 -8.26 20.06 -11.25
N ARG A 404 -8.15 21.19 -10.55
CA ARG A 404 -9.29 22.07 -10.27
C ARG A 404 -9.88 22.65 -11.55
N ALA A 405 -9.06 23.14 -12.48
CA ALA A 405 -9.52 23.69 -13.76
C ALA A 405 -10.29 22.66 -14.60
N ILE A 406 -9.79 21.42 -14.70
CA ILE A 406 -10.50 20.33 -15.40
C ILE A 406 -11.85 20.03 -14.73
N PHE A 407 -11.91 20.05 -13.40
CA PHE A 407 -13.18 19.90 -12.68
C PHE A 407 -14.16 21.04 -12.96
N GLU A 408 -13.70 22.29 -12.95
CA GLU A 408 -14.54 23.46 -13.26
C GLU A 408 -15.03 23.47 -14.70
N MET A 409 -14.22 22.97 -15.65
CA MET A 409 -14.58 22.94 -17.07
C MET A 409 -15.56 21.81 -17.41
N TYR A 410 -15.33 20.61 -16.87
CA TYR A 410 -16.06 19.41 -17.30
C TYR A 410 -17.09 18.90 -16.29
N MET A 411 -17.02 19.29 -15.01
CA MET A 411 -17.90 18.75 -13.98
C MET A 411 -18.80 19.79 -13.34
N ALA A 412 -18.24 20.93 -12.91
CA ALA A 412 -19.00 21.98 -12.26
C ALA A 412 -20.22 22.48 -13.08
N PRO A 413 -20.18 22.57 -14.42
CA PRO A 413 -21.33 23.06 -15.20
C PRO A 413 -22.55 22.14 -15.09
N SER A 414 -22.36 20.82 -14.84
CA SER A 414 -23.47 19.88 -14.64
C SER A 414 -24.26 20.11 -13.36
N LEU A 415 -23.73 20.94 -12.45
CA LEU A 415 -24.39 21.31 -11.20
C LEU A 415 -25.38 22.45 -11.36
N SER A 416 -25.38 23.15 -12.51
CA SER A 416 -26.37 24.18 -12.84
C SER A 416 -27.70 23.55 -13.26
N SER A 417 -28.81 24.02 -12.69
CA SER A 417 -30.17 23.51 -12.94
C SER A 417 -30.61 23.63 -14.40
N VAL A 418 -30.12 24.65 -15.12
CA VAL A 418 -30.42 24.90 -16.54
C VAL A 418 -29.71 23.89 -17.45
N VAL A 419 -28.47 23.55 -17.10
CA VAL A 419 -27.60 22.67 -17.89
C VAL A 419 -28.00 21.19 -17.73
N ALA A 420 -28.48 20.80 -16.55
CA ALA A 420 -29.01 19.47 -16.30
C ALA A 420 -30.23 19.10 -17.18
N ALA A 421 -31.00 20.10 -17.63
CA ALA A 421 -32.16 19.91 -18.50
C ALA A 421 -31.79 19.80 -20.01
N ILE A 422 -30.62 20.31 -20.40
CA ILE A 422 -30.11 20.33 -21.80
C ILE A 422 -29.03 19.26 -22.02
N ALA A 423 -28.75 18.43 -20.99
CA ALA A 423 -27.66 17.47 -20.93
C ALA A 423 -27.64 16.38 -22.03
N GLY A 424 -28.66 16.32 -22.89
CA GLY A 424 -28.63 15.51 -24.12
C GLY A 424 -27.63 15.99 -25.17
N GLU A 425 -27.20 17.26 -25.12
CA GLU A 425 -26.33 17.88 -26.14
C GLU A 425 -24.98 18.42 -25.62
N MET A 426 -24.73 18.39 -24.30
CA MET A 426 -23.59 19.10 -23.69
C MET A 426 -22.47 18.17 -23.16
N ARG A 427 -21.21 18.55 -23.43
CA ARG A 427 -19.95 17.84 -23.11
C ARG A 427 -19.62 17.88 -21.60
N ILE A 428 -20.41 17.23 -20.74
CA ILE A 428 -20.28 17.38 -19.28
C ILE A 428 -20.34 16.06 -18.53
N VAL A 429 -19.61 15.98 -17.42
CA VAL A 429 -19.49 14.82 -16.53
C VAL A 429 -20.14 15.13 -15.20
N ARG A 430 -21.12 14.33 -14.77
CA ARG A 430 -21.76 14.52 -13.46
C ARG A 430 -20.79 14.17 -12.32
N PRO A 431 -20.43 15.11 -11.43
CA PRO A 431 -19.53 14.80 -10.32
C PRO A 431 -20.23 13.98 -9.24
N ARG A 432 -19.62 12.84 -8.91
CA ARG A 432 -19.90 12.03 -7.71
C ARG A 432 -19.02 12.43 -6.53
N THR A 433 -19.40 12.03 -5.31
CA THR A 433 -18.65 12.23 -4.05
C THR A 433 -17.15 11.95 -4.18
N ARG A 434 -16.76 10.89 -4.91
CA ARG A 434 -15.34 10.56 -5.11
C ARG A 434 -14.51 11.67 -5.77
N HIS A 435 -15.05 12.43 -6.72
CA HIS A 435 -14.28 13.45 -7.45
C HIS A 435 -14.00 14.66 -6.54
N PHE A 436 -15.00 15.07 -5.76
CA PHE A 436 -14.82 16.06 -4.69
C PHE A 436 -13.78 15.57 -3.67
N ASN A 437 -13.89 14.33 -3.20
CA ASN A 437 -12.96 13.76 -2.22
C ASN A 437 -11.51 13.74 -2.73
N ILE A 438 -11.29 13.44 -4.01
CA ILE A 438 -9.96 13.46 -4.63
C ILE A 438 -9.37 14.87 -4.55
N LEU A 439 -10.10 15.90 -5.00
CA LEU A 439 -9.65 17.28 -4.98
C LEU A 439 -9.44 17.82 -3.56
N LEU A 440 -10.40 17.60 -2.65
CA LEU A 440 -10.29 18.02 -1.24
C LEU A 440 -9.07 17.40 -0.56
N GLU A 441 -8.76 16.14 -0.86
CA GLU A 441 -7.53 15.50 -0.38
C GLU A 441 -6.28 16.12 -1.00
N GLY A 442 -6.34 16.54 -2.28
CA GLY A 442 -5.29 17.33 -2.91
C GLY A 442 -5.02 18.65 -2.19
N TYR A 443 -6.07 19.42 -1.89
CA TYR A 443 -5.99 20.65 -1.09
C TYR A 443 -5.39 20.38 0.30
N ARG A 444 -5.85 19.34 1.00
CA ARG A 444 -5.32 18.94 2.32
C ARG A 444 -3.83 18.60 2.27
N LYS A 445 -3.40 17.80 1.29
CA LYS A 445 -1.97 17.45 1.13
C LYS A 445 -1.12 18.68 0.80
N HIS A 446 -1.60 19.54 -0.07
CA HIS A 446 -0.91 20.78 -0.44
C HIS A 446 -0.75 21.68 0.80
N TRP A 447 -1.81 21.86 1.60
CA TRP A 447 -1.77 22.55 2.89
C TRP A 447 -0.71 21.96 3.83
N GLN A 448 -0.72 20.64 4.05
CA GLN A 448 0.22 19.96 4.94
C GLN A 448 1.69 20.10 4.51
N LEU A 449 1.96 20.08 3.20
CA LEU A 449 3.31 20.25 2.67
C LEU A 449 3.84 21.67 2.91
N HIS A 450 3.01 22.69 2.68
CA HIS A 450 3.38 24.10 2.90
C HIS A 450 3.48 24.45 4.40
N ALA A 451 2.57 23.92 5.24
CA ALA A 451 2.64 24.09 6.69
C ALA A 451 3.96 23.54 7.28
N LYS A 452 4.46 22.41 6.76
CA LYS A 452 5.78 21.87 7.15
C LYS A 452 6.92 22.79 6.71
N ARG A 453 6.90 23.33 5.49
CA ARG A 453 7.94 24.26 4.97
C ARG A 453 8.01 25.56 5.78
N LYS A 454 6.87 26.09 6.24
CA LYS A 454 6.77 27.29 7.09
C LYS A 454 7.63 27.20 8.37
N THR A 455 7.72 26.01 8.98
CA THR A 455 8.54 25.80 10.18
C THR A 455 10.04 25.97 9.95
N THR A 456 10.49 25.90 8.69
CA THR A 456 11.91 25.94 8.28
C THR A 456 12.33 27.23 7.54
N ALA A 457 11.40 28.13 7.22
CA ALA A 457 11.63 29.26 6.31
C ALA A 457 11.97 30.60 7.01
N SER A 458 12.61 31.52 6.28
CA SER A 458 12.96 32.88 6.73
C SER A 458 11.72 33.79 6.91
N PHE A 459 11.86 34.94 7.59
CA PHE A 459 10.75 35.83 7.94
C PHE A 459 9.98 36.40 6.72
N ASP A 460 10.67 36.81 5.66
CA ASP A 460 10.03 37.35 4.46
C ASP A 460 9.33 36.28 3.60
N SER A 461 9.88 35.06 3.55
CA SER A 461 9.21 33.92 2.91
C SER A 461 7.91 33.52 3.63
N LYS A 462 7.85 33.66 4.95
CA LYS A 462 6.67 33.29 5.76
C LYS A 462 5.42 34.11 5.40
N LYS A 463 5.55 35.41 5.13
CA LYS A 463 4.39 36.27 4.78
C LYS A 463 3.77 35.93 3.43
N LYS A 464 4.60 35.56 2.43
CA LYS A 464 4.12 35.14 1.11
C LYS A 464 3.45 33.77 1.17
N ASP A 465 4.04 32.84 1.93
CA ASP A 465 3.50 31.50 2.13
C ASP A 465 2.13 31.53 2.84
N ASP A 466 1.92 32.45 3.80
CA ASP A 466 0.66 32.58 4.54
C ASP A 466 -0.52 32.99 3.65
N ARG A 467 -0.33 33.92 2.72
CA ARG A 467 -1.39 34.29 1.76
C ARG A 467 -1.75 33.13 0.82
N THR A 468 -0.75 32.37 0.38
CA THR A 468 -0.99 31.20 -0.48
C THR A 468 -1.67 30.05 0.26
N LEU A 469 -1.32 29.84 1.53
CA LEU A 469 -1.93 28.86 2.42
C LEU A 469 -3.42 29.18 2.67
N ASP A 470 -3.74 30.45 2.93
CA ASP A 470 -5.13 30.89 3.11
C ASP A 470 -5.97 30.70 1.84
N ASN A 471 -5.41 30.93 0.65
CA ASN A 471 -6.11 30.70 -0.60
C ASN A 471 -6.43 29.21 -0.83
N VAL A 472 -5.49 28.31 -0.52
CA VAL A 472 -5.68 26.85 -0.63
C VAL A 472 -6.83 26.38 0.25
N VAL A 473 -6.92 26.88 1.50
CA VAL A 473 -8.02 26.53 2.42
C VAL A 473 -9.34 27.10 1.94
N LYS A 474 -9.35 28.36 1.48
CA LYS A 474 -10.56 29.01 0.93
C LYS A 474 -11.12 28.24 -0.27
N GLU A 475 -10.26 27.90 -1.24
CA GLU A 475 -10.66 27.13 -2.42
C GLU A 475 -11.22 25.74 -2.06
N ALA A 476 -10.67 25.09 -1.03
CA ALA A 476 -11.17 23.81 -0.54
C ALA A 476 -12.57 23.94 0.07
N TRP A 477 -12.81 24.99 0.87
CA TRP A 477 -14.13 25.29 1.42
C TRP A 477 -15.15 25.69 0.36
N GLU A 478 -14.75 26.43 -0.67
CA GLU A 478 -15.60 26.72 -1.82
C GLU A 478 -16.02 25.43 -2.54
N LEU A 479 -15.08 24.51 -2.76
CA LEU A 479 -15.36 23.22 -3.37
C LEU A 479 -16.29 22.36 -2.48
N PHE A 480 -16.09 22.37 -1.16
CA PHE A 480 -16.95 21.67 -0.22
C PHE A 480 -18.38 22.24 -0.18
N ARG A 481 -18.53 23.57 -0.21
CA ARG A 481 -19.85 24.22 -0.32
C ARG A 481 -20.53 23.91 -1.65
N LEU A 482 -19.76 23.86 -2.75
CA LEU A 482 -20.27 23.43 -4.05
C LEU A 482 -20.79 21.99 -3.99
N MET A 483 -20.06 21.10 -3.30
CA MET A 483 -20.49 19.73 -3.04
C MET A 483 -21.81 19.69 -2.25
N GLN A 484 -21.92 20.44 -1.15
CA GLN A 484 -23.13 20.48 -0.31
C GLN A 484 -24.37 20.97 -1.08
N LYS A 485 -24.20 21.88 -2.05
CA LYS A 485 -25.29 22.37 -2.92
C LYS A 485 -25.64 21.40 -4.05
N SER A 486 -24.77 20.43 -4.33
CA SER A 486 -24.98 19.42 -5.37
C SER A 486 -25.78 18.23 -4.85
N SER A 487 -26.14 17.29 -5.74
CA SER A 487 -26.71 16.00 -5.33
C SER A 487 -25.70 15.07 -4.61
N ALA A 488 -24.40 15.39 -4.64
CA ALA A 488 -23.38 14.56 -4.01
C ALA A 488 -23.33 14.83 -2.50
N LYS A 489 -23.59 13.81 -1.70
CA LYS A 489 -23.57 13.91 -0.24
C LYS A 489 -22.15 13.75 0.30
N ALA A 490 -21.81 14.54 1.31
CA ALA A 490 -20.58 14.39 2.07
C ALA A 490 -20.63 13.08 2.84
N ASP A 491 -19.56 12.29 2.74
CA ASP A 491 -19.41 11.05 3.49
C ASP A 491 -18.40 11.23 4.63
N ALA A 492 -18.20 10.16 5.41
CA ALA A 492 -17.24 10.17 6.51
C ALA A 492 -15.81 10.54 6.03
N TYR A 493 -15.42 10.13 4.81
CA TYR A 493 -14.11 10.49 4.28
C TYR A 493 -14.05 11.99 4.00
N THR A 494 -15.05 12.55 3.29
CA THR A 494 -15.18 13.99 3.02
C THR A 494 -15.03 14.80 4.30
N THR A 495 -15.81 14.47 5.33
CA THR A 495 -15.79 15.20 6.61
C THR A 495 -14.40 15.11 7.26
N THR A 496 -13.79 13.93 7.32
CA THR A 496 -12.45 13.78 7.93
C THR A 496 -11.33 14.46 7.16
N THR A 497 -11.49 14.67 5.84
CA THR A 497 -10.59 15.50 5.04
C THR A 497 -10.76 16.96 5.38
N MET A 498 -12.00 17.45 5.47
CA MET A 498 -12.31 18.83 5.85
C MET A 498 -11.87 19.18 7.28
N MET A 499 -11.99 18.25 8.24
CA MET A 499 -11.48 18.46 9.61
C MET A 499 -9.98 18.84 9.63
N GLY A 500 -9.20 18.31 8.69
CA GLY A 500 -7.77 18.63 8.58
C GLY A 500 -7.45 19.95 7.88
N LEU A 501 -8.47 20.67 7.42
CA LEU A 501 -8.39 21.98 6.77
C LEU A 501 -9.00 23.10 7.63
N CYS A 502 -9.68 22.77 8.73
CA CYS A 502 -10.19 23.74 9.71
C CYS A 502 -9.02 24.52 10.34
N ARG A 503 -9.24 25.82 10.57
CA ARG A 503 -8.28 26.76 11.16
C ARG A 503 -8.66 27.18 12.57
N THR A 504 -9.92 27.03 12.97
CA THR A 504 -10.38 27.28 14.35
C THR A 504 -11.29 26.17 14.86
N SER A 505 -11.44 26.09 16.17
CA SER A 505 -12.30 25.09 16.82
C SER A 505 -13.78 25.32 16.56
N GLU A 506 -14.20 26.58 16.37
CA GLU A 506 -15.55 26.95 15.97
C GLU A 506 -15.87 26.40 14.59
N GLU A 507 -14.99 26.66 13.61
CA GLU A 507 -15.13 26.15 12.23
C GLU A 507 -15.19 24.61 12.20
N LEU A 508 -14.37 23.94 13.01
CA LEU A 508 -14.41 22.48 13.16
C LEU A 508 -15.72 21.99 13.81
N SER A 509 -16.23 22.71 14.80
CA SER A 509 -17.45 22.33 15.51
C SER A 509 -18.69 22.55 14.63
N GLU A 510 -18.75 23.63 13.86
CA GLU A 510 -19.79 23.86 12.83
C GLU A 510 -19.76 22.77 11.75
N LEU A 511 -18.57 22.41 11.24
CA LEU A 511 -18.42 21.32 10.28
C LEU A 511 -18.95 19.99 10.83
N LEU A 512 -18.65 19.68 12.09
CA LEU A 512 -19.12 18.46 12.76
C LEU A 512 -20.65 18.49 12.96
N TYR A 513 -21.20 19.65 13.30
CA TYR A 513 -22.65 19.83 13.43
C TYR A 513 -23.34 19.55 12.08
N ASP A 514 -22.88 20.22 11.02
CA ASP A 514 -23.39 20.00 9.66
C ASP A 514 -23.27 18.54 9.22
N ALA A 515 -22.13 17.90 9.51
CA ALA A 515 -21.90 16.50 9.14
C ALA A 515 -22.89 15.55 9.82
N PHE A 516 -23.17 15.74 11.11
CA PHE A 516 -24.00 14.83 11.88
C PHE A 516 -25.50 15.16 11.79
N ALA A 517 -25.87 16.44 11.91
CA ALA A 517 -27.26 16.88 11.90
C ALA A 517 -27.85 16.90 10.48
N ILE A 518 -27.11 17.47 9.52
CA ILE A 518 -27.64 17.75 8.18
C ILE A 518 -27.28 16.61 7.23
N GLN A 519 -25.99 16.24 7.16
CA GLN A 519 -25.50 15.23 6.22
C GLN A 519 -25.68 13.78 6.72
N GLN A 520 -26.05 13.59 8.00
CA GLN A 520 -26.30 12.28 8.61
C GLN A 520 -25.10 11.32 8.52
N VAL A 521 -23.88 11.88 8.59
CA VAL A 521 -22.64 11.10 8.65
C VAL A 521 -22.56 10.39 10.00
N ALA A 522 -22.36 9.07 9.99
CA ALA A 522 -22.21 8.33 11.23
C ALA A 522 -20.89 8.68 11.95
N CYS A 523 -20.98 9.01 13.25
CA CYS A 523 -19.80 9.20 14.11
C CYS A 523 -19.12 7.85 14.43
N THR A 524 -18.37 7.32 13.46
CA THR A 524 -17.57 6.10 13.63
C THR A 524 -16.32 6.38 14.46
N GLY A 525 -15.66 5.33 14.95
CA GLY A 525 -14.39 5.50 15.68
C GLY A 525 -13.25 6.11 14.85
N VAL A 526 -13.33 6.08 13.51
CA VAL A 526 -12.37 6.77 12.63
C VAL A 526 -12.65 8.26 12.61
N VAL A 527 -13.93 8.65 12.42
CA VAL A 527 -14.38 10.05 12.44
C VAL A 527 -14.09 10.69 13.79
N ALA A 528 -14.40 10.00 14.89
CA ALA A 528 -14.15 10.52 16.23
C ALA A 528 -12.65 10.77 16.50
N ARG A 529 -11.77 9.84 16.09
CA ARG A 529 -10.32 10.05 16.22
C ARG A 529 -9.83 11.20 15.35
N ALA A 530 -10.35 11.36 14.14
CA ALA A 530 -9.99 12.49 13.28
C ALA A 530 -10.41 13.84 13.91
N ALA A 531 -11.62 13.92 14.47
CA ALA A 531 -12.12 15.11 15.16
C ALA A 531 -11.27 15.47 16.39
N ILE A 532 -11.00 14.50 17.27
CA ILE A 532 -10.17 14.70 18.48
C ILE A 532 -8.76 15.15 18.08
N SER A 533 -8.17 14.54 17.06
CA SER A 533 -6.85 14.94 16.55
C SER A 533 -6.89 16.37 15.99
N ALA A 534 -7.93 16.73 15.24
CA ALA A 534 -8.07 18.06 14.66
C ALA A 534 -8.22 19.15 15.75
N PHE A 535 -9.03 18.92 16.79
CA PHE A 535 -9.09 19.81 17.95
C PHE A 535 -7.73 19.96 18.64
N GLY A 536 -6.98 18.86 18.79
CA GLY A 536 -5.61 18.89 19.32
C GLY A 536 -4.66 19.76 18.49
N SER A 537 -4.74 19.65 17.16
CA SER A 537 -3.93 20.45 16.23
C SER A 537 -4.31 21.93 16.22
N LEU A 538 -5.54 22.25 16.64
CA LEU A 538 -6.06 23.60 16.86
C LEU A 538 -5.76 24.13 18.28
N SER A 539 -5.01 23.37 19.09
CA SER A 539 -4.70 23.70 20.49
C SER A 539 -5.94 23.87 21.38
N ASP A 540 -7.02 23.13 21.09
CA ASP A 540 -8.25 23.10 21.89
C ASP A 540 -8.51 21.71 22.50
N PRO A 541 -7.80 21.38 23.59
CA PRO A 541 -7.95 20.11 24.27
C PRO A 541 -9.30 20.02 25.02
N SER A 542 -9.96 21.14 25.29
CA SER A 542 -11.27 21.20 25.95
C SER A 542 -12.36 20.63 25.05
N SER A 543 -12.44 21.10 23.81
CA SER A 543 -13.35 20.57 22.79
C SER A 543 -13.06 19.09 22.48
N ALA A 544 -11.78 18.70 22.45
CA ALA A 544 -11.37 17.31 22.27
C ALA A 544 -11.89 16.40 23.40
N CYS A 545 -11.81 16.84 24.66
CA CYS A 545 -12.35 16.11 25.81
C CYS A 545 -13.87 16.01 25.76
N TRP A 546 -14.54 17.14 25.55
CA TRP A 546 -15.99 17.18 25.45
C TRP A 546 -16.48 16.23 24.34
N PHE A 547 -15.86 16.30 23.15
CA PHE A 547 -16.23 15.43 22.04
C PHE A 547 -16.01 13.94 22.37
N CYS A 548 -14.87 13.60 22.98
CA CYS A 548 -14.54 12.21 23.31
C CYS A 548 -15.49 11.59 24.34
N PHE A 549 -15.77 12.31 25.42
CA PHE A 549 -16.51 11.76 26.57
C PHE A 549 -18.01 12.07 26.55
N LYS A 550 -18.44 13.23 26.05
CA LYS A 550 -19.86 13.60 25.99
C LYS A 550 -20.51 13.16 24.70
N LEU A 551 -20.03 13.58 23.53
CA LEU A 551 -20.69 13.22 22.27
C LEU A 551 -20.40 11.77 21.83
N TYR A 552 -19.13 11.40 21.65
CA TYR A 552 -18.77 10.05 21.23
C TYR A 552 -19.05 9.03 22.33
N GLY A 553 -18.70 9.37 23.58
CA GLY A 553 -18.93 8.56 24.77
C GLY A 553 -20.39 8.19 25.01
N ASN A 554 -21.34 9.09 24.72
CA ASN A 554 -22.78 8.79 24.82
C ASN A 554 -23.21 7.67 23.85
N THR A 555 -22.54 7.55 22.70
CA THR A 555 -22.85 6.49 21.73
C THR A 555 -22.11 5.18 22.02
N ARG A 556 -20.81 5.27 22.39
CA ARG A 556 -19.91 4.13 22.52
C ARG A 556 -18.77 4.44 23.50
N MET A 557 -18.29 3.42 24.20
CA MET A 557 -17.09 3.55 25.04
C MET A 557 -15.85 3.86 24.20
N ALA A 558 -15.00 4.78 24.70
CA ALA A 558 -13.76 5.15 24.04
C ALA A 558 -12.76 3.98 24.03
N SER A 559 -12.35 3.57 22.83
CA SER A 559 -11.32 2.53 22.67
C SER A 559 -9.94 3.02 23.11
N LEU A 560 -9.01 2.11 23.38
CA LEU A 560 -7.60 2.45 23.70
C LEU A 560 -6.99 3.39 22.64
N ARG A 561 -7.29 3.14 21.36
CA ARG A 561 -6.82 4.00 20.26
C ARG A 561 -7.43 5.40 20.31
N THR A 562 -8.69 5.53 20.72
CA THR A 562 -9.36 6.84 20.85
C THR A 562 -8.75 7.63 22.00
N LEU A 563 -8.53 6.99 23.15
CA LEU A 563 -7.88 7.61 24.30
C LEU A 563 -6.43 8.00 23.98
N ASN A 564 -5.67 7.18 23.26
CA ASN A 564 -4.33 7.55 22.81
C ASN A 564 -4.35 8.76 21.86
N VAL A 565 -5.38 8.93 21.01
CA VAL A 565 -5.51 10.15 20.19
C VAL A 565 -5.82 11.37 21.05
N LEU A 566 -6.66 11.25 22.08
CA LEU A 566 -6.93 12.33 23.03
C LEU A 566 -5.66 12.72 23.81
N MET A 567 -4.86 11.74 24.25
CA MET A 567 -3.56 12.00 24.88
C MET A 567 -2.60 12.70 23.92
N GLY A 568 -2.66 12.39 22.62
CA GLY A 568 -1.94 13.12 21.58
C GLY A 568 -2.38 14.58 21.47
N ALA A 569 -3.68 14.85 21.53
CA ALA A 569 -4.23 16.20 21.55
C ALA A 569 -3.75 16.99 22.78
N PHE A 570 -3.65 16.36 23.95
CA PHE A 570 -3.02 16.98 25.13
C PHE A 570 -1.55 17.31 24.91
N ALA A 571 -0.79 16.40 24.30
CA ALA A 571 0.64 16.61 24.04
C ALA A 571 0.89 17.76 23.06
N GLU A 572 0.09 17.86 21.98
CA GLU A 572 0.13 18.96 21.02
C GLU A 572 -0.24 20.29 21.69
N SER A 573 -1.34 20.32 22.43
CA SER A 573 -1.80 21.53 23.13
C SER A 573 -0.81 22.00 24.19
N ALA A 574 -0.26 21.10 25.00
CA ALA A 574 0.76 21.43 25.99
C ALA A 574 2.07 21.95 25.36
N ALA A 575 2.37 21.57 24.12
CA ALA A 575 3.52 22.10 23.40
C ALA A 575 3.29 23.54 22.90
N ALA A 576 2.04 23.92 22.64
CA ALA A 576 1.64 25.26 22.22
C ALA A 576 1.46 26.21 23.42
N ASP A 577 0.63 25.81 24.39
CA ASP A 577 0.39 26.54 25.64
C ASP A 577 0.04 25.57 26.79
N ASN A 578 0.92 25.48 27.78
CA ASN A 578 0.74 24.61 28.94
C ASN A 578 0.10 25.33 30.15
N SER A 579 -0.31 26.58 29.99
CA SER A 579 -1.00 27.34 31.04
C SER A 579 -2.52 27.13 31.03
N THR A 580 -3.08 26.78 29.87
CA THR A 580 -4.51 26.61 29.63
C THR A 580 -5.09 25.48 30.46
N ARG A 581 -6.17 25.79 31.19
CA ARG A 581 -6.99 24.82 31.93
C ARG A 581 -8.14 24.35 31.05
N LEU A 582 -8.49 23.08 31.17
CA LEU A 582 -9.62 22.50 30.46
C LEU A 582 -10.93 23.11 30.97
N SER A 583 -11.74 23.65 30.06
CA SER A 583 -13.14 24.00 30.32
C SER A 583 -13.99 23.31 29.25
N MET A 584 -14.51 22.13 29.56
CA MET A 584 -15.32 21.37 28.60
C MET A 584 -16.65 22.07 28.34
N LYS A 585 -17.23 22.72 29.36
CA LYS A 585 -18.55 23.38 29.25
C LYS A 585 -18.51 24.64 28.38
N ASP A 586 -17.41 25.38 28.43
CA ASP A 586 -17.24 26.62 27.65
C ASP A 586 -16.50 26.37 26.32
N SER A 587 -16.33 25.11 25.93
CA SER A 587 -15.62 24.74 24.70
C SER A 587 -16.46 24.99 23.44
N ALA A 588 -15.81 25.23 22.30
CA ALA A 588 -16.48 25.39 21.02
C ALA A 588 -17.34 24.14 20.67
N ALA A 589 -16.82 22.95 20.95
CA ALA A 589 -17.58 21.71 20.73
C ALA A 589 -18.86 21.67 21.58
N ALA A 590 -18.81 22.06 22.85
CA ALA A 590 -19.99 22.14 23.70
C ALA A 590 -21.01 23.13 23.12
N PHE A 591 -20.59 24.34 22.77
CA PHE A 591 -21.48 25.37 22.25
C PHE A 591 -22.26 24.92 21.00
N HIS A 592 -21.58 24.27 20.04
CA HIS A 592 -22.21 23.90 18.76
C HIS A 592 -22.85 22.51 18.74
N LEU A 593 -22.34 21.54 19.52
CA LEU A 593 -22.69 20.13 19.37
C LEU A 593 -23.57 19.58 20.49
N GLU A 594 -23.80 20.32 21.58
CA GLU A 594 -24.61 19.84 22.73
C GLU A 594 -26.02 19.39 22.31
N SER A 595 -26.63 20.08 21.33
CA SER A 595 -27.95 19.75 20.80
C SER A 595 -28.03 18.38 20.11
N LEU A 596 -26.90 17.78 19.73
CA LEU A 596 -26.83 16.46 19.10
C LEU A 596 -26.85 15.30 20.10
N ILE A 597 -26.68 15.59 21.39
CA ILE A 597 -26.65 14.59 22.44
C ILE A 597 -28.07 14.13 22.75
N ASP A 598 -28.36 12.84 22.52
CA ASP A 598 -29.60 12.23 22.97
C ASP A 598 -29.58 12.06 24.49
N THR A 599 -30.27 12.94 25.20
CA THR A 599 -30.37 12.96 26.66
C THR A 599 -31.10 11.75 27.23
N LYS A 600 -31.88 11.02 26.41
CA LYS A 600 -32.63 9.81 26.85
C LYS A 600 -31.77 8.54 26.85
N ARG A 601 -30.59 8.57 26.20
CA ARG A 601 -29.68 7.42 26.06
C ARG A 601 -28.51 7.43 27.02
N GLN A 602 -28.46 8.37 27.98
CA GLN A 602 -27.37 8.48 28.96
C GLN A 602 -27.14 7.14 29.67
N LYS A 603 -26.12 6.40 29.22
CA LYS A 603 -25.45 5.42 30.07
C LYS A 603 -24.63 6.23 31.06
N SER A 604 -24.76 5.87 32.34
CA SER A 604 -24.15 6.53 33.52
C SER A 604 -22.99 7.46 33.16
N ASP A 605 -23.05 8.74 33.59
CA ASP A 605 -21.95 9.70 33.53
C ASP A 605 -20.69 9.13 34.21
N THR A 606 -19.95 8.28 33.51
CA THR A 606 -18.58 7.92 33.87
C THR A 606 -17.71 9.08 33.42
N PHE A 607 -17.92 10.23 34.06
CA PHE A 607 -17.18 11.44 33.80
C PHE A 607 -15.89 11.37 34.60
N ILE A 608 -14.77 11.27 33.90
CA ILE A 608 -13.46 11.47 34.50
C ILE A 608 -13.39 12.98 34.81
N PRO A 609 -13.12 13.39 36.06
CA PRO A 609 -13.10 14.80 36.43
C PRO A 609 -11.87 15.49 35.86
N LEU A 610 -11.90 15.80 34.56
CA LEU A 610 -10.83 16.50 33.84
C LEU A 610 -11.04 18.02 33.82
N GLU A 611 -12.22 18.50 34.23
CA GLU A 611 -12.57 19.92 34.24
C GLU A 611 -11.61 20.70 35.15
N GLY A 612 -11.13 21.85 34.66
CA GLY A 612 -10.21 22.74 35.37
C GLY A 612 -8.77 22.25 35.44
N LEU A 613 -8.46 21.02 35.00
CA LEU A 613 -7.10 20.49 34.98
C LEU A 613 -6.29 21.08 33.81
N LYS A 614 -4.97 21.14 33.96
CA LYS A 614 -4.06 21.37 32.83
C LYS A 614 -3.90 20.10 31.99
N CYS A 615 -3.42 20.22 30.75
CA CYS A 615 -3.17 19.06 29.89
C CYS A 615 -2.28 17.99 30.55
N GLU A 616 -1.23 18.41 31.27
CA GLU A 616 -0.33 17.52 32.01
C GLU A 616 -1.04 16.75 33.15
N GLU A 617 -1.86 17.46 33.92
CA GLU A 617 -2.65 16.92 35.04
C GLU A 617 -3.76 15.99 34.53
N ALA A 618 -4.43 16.38 33.44
CA ALA A 618 -5.47 15.61 32.78
C ALA A 618 -4.92 14.30 32.16
N ALA A 619 -3.77 14.36 31.50
CA ALA A 619 -3.10 13.19 30.95
C ALA A 619 -2.68 12.20 32.06
N ALA A 620 -2.15 12.70 33.17
CA ALA A 620 -1.81 11.88 34.34
C ALA A 620 -3.05 11.25 34.98
N SER A 621 -4.12 12.04 35.15
CA SER A 621 -5.38 11.57 35.75
C SER A 621 -6.07 10.50 34.90
N LEU A 622 -6.09 10.69 33.58
CA LEU A 622 -6.63 9.71 32.65
C LEU A 622 -5.77 8.42 32.63
N LEU A 623 -4.45 8.54 32.68
CA LEU A 623 -3.56 7.38 32.78
C LEU A 623 -3.79 6.60 34.08
N GLU A 624 -3.95 7.30 35.21
CA GLU A 624 -4.24 6.68 36.50
C GLU A 624 -5.57 5.91 36.46
N ALA A 625 -6.63 6.52 35.90
CA ALA A 625 -7.91 5.87 35.70
C ALA A 625 -7.79 4.62 34.81
N MET A 626 -7.01 4.69 33.72
CA MET A 626 -6.73 3.53 32.85
C MET A 626 -5.93 2.43 33.57
N ALA A 627 -4.92 2.80 34.37
CA ALA A 627 -4.08 1.85 35.09
C ALA A 627 -4.87 1.12 36.19
N LYS A 628 -5.79 1.83 36.86
CA LYS A 628 -6.75 1.25 37.83
C LYS A 628 -7.92 0.53 37.14
N GLN A 629 -8.01 0.60 35.81
CA GLN A 629 -9.16 0.12 35.03
C GLN A 629 -10.50 0.69 35.53
N SER A 630 -10.46 1.90 36.10
CA SER A 630 -11.64 2.63 36.54
C SER A 630 -12.49 3.03 35.34
N TYR A 631 -13.80 3.24 35.56
CA TYR A 631 -14.72 3.67 34.51
C TYR A 631 -14.76 2.76 33.27
N PHE A 632 -14.44 1.47 33.45
CA PHE A 632 -14.33 0.47 32.37
C PHE A 632 -13.33 0.84 31.26
N LEU A 633 -12.34 1.70 31.57
CA LEU A 633 -11.32 2.10 30.62
C LEU A 633 -10.36 0.94 30.30
N PRO A 634 -9.84 0.89 29.06
CA PRO A 634 -8.87 -0.13 28.67
C PRO A 634 -7.53 0.07 29.39
N LYS A 635 -6.84 -1.04 29.62
CA LYS A 635 -5.47 -1.04 30.18
C LYS A 635 -4.52 -0.24 29.27
N PRO A 636 -3.65 0.62 29.81
CA PRO A 636 -2.74 1.43 28.99
C PRO A 636 -1.61 0.58 28.41
N ASP A 637 -1.11 0.99 27.24
CA ASP A 637 0.00 0.34 26.55
C ASP A 637 1.24 1.25 26.48
N SER A 638 2.34 0.74 25.90
CA SER A 638 3.58 1.51 25.69
C SER A 638 3.32 2.87 25.02
N GLN A 639 2.39 2.91 24.06
CA GLN A 639 2.06 4.14 23.34
C GLN A 639 1.34 5.15 24.25
N THR A 640 0.41 4.69 25.11
CA THR A 640 -0.24 5.56 26.10
C THR A 640 0.79 6.28 26.98
N PHE A 641 1.76 5.53 27.52
CA PHE A 641 2.81 6.11 28.36
C PHE A 641 3.73 7.06 27.58
N CYS A 642 4.05 6.75 26.31
CA CYS A 642 4.82 7.67 25.45
C CYS A 642 4.13 9.03 25.28
N LEU A 643 2.80 9.02 25.11
CA LEU A 643 2.01 10.22 24.88
C LEU A 643 1.91 11.06 26.15
N VAL A 644 1.65 10.42 27.30
CA VAL A 644 1.65 11.10 28.61
C VAL A 644 3.02 11.71 28.90
N ALA A 645 4.11 10.96 28.68
CA ALA A 645 5.47 11.48 28.81
C ALA A 645 5.72 12.69 27.89
N SER A 646 5.19 12.67 26.66
CA SER A 646 5.31 13.79 25.72
C SER A 646 4.57 15.04 26.21
N THR A 647 3.40 14.88 26.84
CA THR A 647 2.67 15.99 27.47
C THR A 647 3.45 16.56 28.67
N LEU A 648 3.90 15.68 29.58
CA LEU A 648 4.66 16.07 30.78
C LEU A 648 6.00 16.76 30.45
N GLN A 649 6.59 16.45 29.29
CA GLN A 649 7.83 17.08 28.83
C GLN A 649 7.70 18.60 28.64
N ASN A 650 6.49 19.11 28.41
CA ASN A 650 6.22 20.55 28.26
C ASN A 650 5.84 21.20 29.61
N GLY A 651 5.72 20.40 30.67
CA GLY A 651 5.44 20.78 32.04
C GLY A 651 6.63 21.26 32.85
N LYS A 652 6.36 21.54 34.13
CA LYS A 652 7.42 21.72 35.13
C LYS A 652 8.18 20.40 35.22
N THR A 653 9.43 20.42 34.79
CA THR A 653 10.30 19.23 34.74
C THR A 653 10.55 18.72 36.15
N ASN A 654 10.24 17.44 36.38
CA ASN A 654 10.40 16.80 37.68
C ASN A 654 10.88 15.36 37.51
N ALA A 655 12.11 15.08 37.94
CA ALA A 655 12.70 13.76 37.89
C ALA A 655 11.88 12.70 38.64
N SER A 656 11.20 13.09 39.73
CA SER A 656 10.37 12.15 40.49
C SER A 656 9.13 11.71 39.72
N VAL A 657 8.49 12.62 38.98
CA VAL A 657 7.34 12.33 38.12
C VAL A 657 7.76 11.42 36.96
N ALA A 658 8.92 11.68 36.35
CA ALA A 658 9.44 10.86 35.26
C ALA A 658 9.74 9.42 35.72
N LEU A 659 10.34 9.25 36.90
CA LEU A 659 10.64 7.94 37.46
C LEU A 659 9.37 7.20 37.91
N GLU A 660 8.40 7.90 38.50
CA GLU A 660 7.13 7.29 38.89
C GLU A 660 6.33 6.83 37.67
N LEU A 661 6.33 7.59 36.57
CA LEU A 661 5.71 7.17 35.32
C LEU A 661 6.36 5.89 34.77
N PHE A 662 7.67 5.75 34.89
CA PHE A 662 8.38 4.51 34.56
C PHE A 662 7.93 3.34 35.43
N ARG A 663 7.93 3.51 36.76
CA ARG A 663 7.52 2.47 37.72
C ARG A 663 6.07 2.05 37.52
N GLN A 664 5.16 3.00 37.25
CA GLN A 664 3.77 2.71 36.94
C GLN A 664 3.63 1.84 35.68
N ALA A 665 4.39 2.13 34.62
CA ALA A 665 4.39 1.30 33.40
C ALA A 665 4.86 -0.13 33.69
N THR A 666 5.89 -0.29 34.53
CA THR A 666 6.37 -1.61 34.96
C THR A 666 5.32 -2.35 35.78
N ARG A 667 4.62 -1.68 36.72
CA ARG A 667 3.52 -2.29 37.52
C ARG A 667 2.35 -2.75 36.64
N VAL A 668 2.02 -1.98 35.60
CA VAL A 668 0.99 -2.34 34.62
C VAL A 668 1.46 -3.51 33.72
N GLY A 669 2.75 -3.80 33.65
CA GLY A 669 3.31 -4.87 32.81
C GLY A 669 3.56 -4.44 31.37
N VAL A 670 3.80 -3.15 31.13
CA VAL A 670 4.29 -2.67 29.82
C VAL A 670 5.70 -3.21 29.63
N THR A 671 5.98 -3.77 28.45
CA THR A 671 7.33 -4.28 28.15
C THR A 671 8.30 -3.13 27.89
N ALA A 672 9.59 -3.30 28.19
CA ALA A 672 10.66 -2.36 27.78
C ALA A 672 10.68 -2.07 26.26
N ASP A 673 9.96 -1.03 25.84
CA ASP A 673 10.00 -0.45 24.49
C ASP A 673 10.95 0.75 24.53
N GLY A 674 11.99 0.73 23.68
CA GLY A 674 12.96 1.82 23.61
C GLY A 674 12.34 3.19 23.34
N ARG A 675 11.20 3.25 22.63
CA ARG A 675 10.48 4.53 22.38
C ARG A 675 9.90 5.11 23.66
N PHE A 676 9.31 4.25 24.49
CA PHE A 676 8.78 4.62 25.80
C PHE A 676 9.90 5.09 26.73
N ILE A 677 11.00 4.36 26.81
CA ILE A 677 12.14 4.73 27.66
C ILE A 677 12.75 6.07 27.24
N ASN A 678 12.91 6.30 25.93
CA ASN A 678 13.34 7.59 25.40
C ASN A 678 12.37 8.72 25.81
N ALA A 679 11.05 8.48 25.72
CA ALA A 679 10.05 9.46 26.15
C ALA A 679 10.15 9.77 27.66
N ILE A 680 10.33 8.76 28.51
CA ILE A 680 10.56 8.93 29.95
C ILE A 680 11.79 9.82 30.21
N PHE A 681 12.92 9.55 29.56
CA PHE A 681 14.12 10.36 29.75
C PHE A 681 13.90 11.83 29.43
N ARG A 682 13.11 12.13 28.40
CA ARG A 682 12.81 13.51 28.02
C ARG A 682 12.07 14.28 29.12
N CYS A 683 11.33 13.61 30.01
CA CYS A 683 10.63 14.23 31.14
C CYS A 683 11.57 14.70 32.27
N TYR A 684 12.83 14.23 32.32
CA TYR A 684 13.82 14.68 33.32
C TYR A 684 14.27 16.13 33.10
N GLY A 685 13.94 16.75 31.97
CA GLY A 685 14.28 18.15 31.71
C GLY A 685 15.79 18.34 31.49
N ASP A 686 16.40 19.19 32.30
CA ASP A 686 17.84 19.47 32.38
C ASP A 686 18.52 18.78 33.58
N ASP A 687 17.79 18.00 34.38
CA ASP A 687 18.34 17.21 35.48
C ASP A 687 19.02 15.93 34.97
N VAL A 688 20.24 16.11 34.45
CA VAL A 688 21.07 15.02 33.90
C VAL A 688 21.50 14.04 34.99
N ASP A 689 21.74 14.52 36.21
CA ASP A 689 22.23 13.69 37.29
C ASP A 689 21.16 12.70 37.77
N ALA A 690 19.91 13.17 37.93
CA ALA A 690 18.79 12.27 38.22
C ALA A 690 18.52 11.30 37.07
N ALA A 691 18.61 11.74 35.81
CA ALA A 691 18.45 10.86 34.65
C ALA A 691 19.50 9.74 34.60
N ILE A 692 20.78 10.07 34.89
CA ILE A 692 21.86 9.08 34.96
C ILE A 692 21.68 8.13 36.15
N SER A 693 21.24 8.66 37.30
CA SER A 693 20.94 7.84 38.47
C SER A 693 19.84 6.82 38.17
N ALA A 694 18.74 7.26 37.57
CA ALA A 694 17.64 6.38 37.15
C ALA A 694 18.05 5.35 36.09
N TRP A 695 18.91 5.74 35.14
CA TRP A 695 19.49 4.82 34.16
C TRP A 695 20.28 3.70 34.84
N LYS A 696 21.19 4.07 35.75
CA LYS A 696 22.04 3.10 36.46
C LYS A 696 21.26 2.20 37.42
N GLY A 697 20.19 2.71 38.03
CA GLY A 697 19.37 1.98 38.99
C GLY A 697 18.40 1.00 38.33
N GLU A 698 17.26 1.50 37.86
CA GLU A 698 16.11 0.66 37.49
C GLU A 698 15.91 0.54 35.96
N ILE A 699 16.22 1.58 35.19
CA ILE A 699 15.84 1.63 33.77
C ILE A 699 16.72 0.71 32.91
N ARG A 700 18.03 0.68 33.13
CA ARG A 700 18.95 -0.14 32.32
C ARG A 700 18.70 -1.64 32.50
N SER A 701 18.51 -2.10 33.73
CA SER A 701 18.23 -3.52 34.01
C SER A 701 16.92 -3.97 33.35
N PHE A 702 15.90 -3.11 33.36
CA PHE A 702 14.63 -3.34 32.67
C PHE A 702 14.77 -3.43 31.13
N CYS A 703 15.63 -2.59 30.53
CA CYS A 703 15.94 -2.70 29.09
C CYS A 703 16.58 -4.04 28.72
N LEU A 704 17.40 -4.59 29.62
CA LEU A 704 18.12 -5.84 29.43
C LEU A 704 17.23 -7.07 29.60
N SER A 705 16.21 -7.01 30.47
CA SER A 705 15.33 -8.15 30.77
C SER A 705 14.31 -8.49 29.68
N HIS A 706 13.95 -7.55 28.79
CA HIS A 706 13.01 -7.81 27.70
C HIS A 706 13.52 -8.86 26.70
N ALA A 707 14.84 -8.97 26.53
CA ALA A 707 15.45 -9.81 25.53
C ALA A 707 15.23 -11.33 25.73
N THR A 708 14.79 -11.79 26.91
CA THR A 708 14.83 -13.21 27.31
C THR A 708 13.51 -13.96 27.20
N HIS A 709 12.37 -13.29 26.93
CA HIS A 709 11.04 -13.89 27.10
C HIS A 709 10.31 -14.37 25.83
N ASP A 710 10.83 -14.09 24.64
CA ASP A 710 10.26 -14.58 23.40
C ASP A 710 11.15 -15.70 22.85
N GLY A 711 10.59 -16.88 22.53
CA GLY A 711 11.25 -18.03 21.88
C GLY A 711 11.81 -17.77 20.46
N LYS A 712 12.28 -16.55 20.22
CA LYS A 712 13.01 -16.05 19.08
C LYS A 712 14.49 -16.45 19.19
N SER A 713 15.17 -16.52 18.05
CA SER A 713 16.60 -16.84 18.02
C SER A 713 17.46 -15.85 18.81
N ILE A 714 18.59 -16.31 19.34
CA ILE A 714 19.58 -15.51 20.10
C ILE A 714 19.96 -14.22 19.35
N ALA A 715 20.12 -14.29 18.02
CA ALA A 715 20.41 -13.13 17.18
C ALA A 715 19.27 -12.10 17.15
N SER A 716 18.00 -12.57 17.15
CA SER A 716 16.82 -11.70 17.20
C SER A 716 16.67 -11.03 18.57
N GLN A 717 16.95 -11.76 19.64
CA GLN A 717 16.93 -11.24 21.01
C GLN A 717 18.00 -10.15 21.20
N ARG A 718 19.23 -10.40 20.74
CA ARG A 718 20.32 -9.42 20.76
C ARG A 718 19.98 -8.16 19.96
N ARG A 719 19.32 -8.30 18.80
CA ARG A 719 18.89 -7.16 17.98
C ARG A 719 17.81 -6.33 18.68
N ALA A 720 16.79 -6.96 19.26
CA ALA A 720 15.74 -6.25 20.00
C ALA A 720 16.30 -5.49 21.21
N ARG A 721 17.19 -6.14 21.97
CA ARG A 721 17.94 -5.52 23.07
C ARG A 721 18.68 -4.26 22.62
N ASN A 722 19.46 -4.38 21.55
CA ASN A 722 20.28 -3.28 21.04
C ASN A 722 19.41 -2.09 20.58
N ILE A 723 18.25 -2.34 19.97
CA ILE A 723 17.30 -1.28 19.57
C ILE A 723 16.79 -0.51 20.79
N ASN A 724 16.42 -1.22 21.87
CA ASN A 724 15.89 -0.61 23.07
C ASN A 724 16.95 0.22 23.81
N LEU A 725 18.15 -0.33 23.99
CA LEU A 725 19.28 0.38 24.60
C LEU A 725 19.66 1.63 23.78
N PHE A 726 19.72 1.50 22.45
CA PHE A 726 20.04 2.62 21.56
C PHE A 726 19.04 3.78 21.72
N ALA A 727 17.74 3.49 21.78
CA ALA A 727 16.72 4.51 22.00
C ALA A 727 16.83 5.15 23.41
N ALA A 728 17.16 4.37 24.43
CA ALA A 728 17.38 4.86 25.79
C ALA A 728 18.58 5.83 25.87
N TYR A 729 19.72 5.48 25.26
CA TYR A 729 20.88 6.37 25.17
C TYR A 729 20.56 7.67 24.44
N ASN A 730 19.80 7.61 23.35
CA ASN A 730 19.35 8.82 22.66
C ASN A 730 18.46 9.71 23.54
N GLY A 731 17.66 9.12 24.43
CA GLY A 731 16.92 9.85 25.47
C GLY A 731 17.85 10.57 26.46
N LEU A 732 18.88 9.88 26.98
CA LEU A 732 19.89 10.50 27.85
C LEU A 732 20.64 11.64 27.16
N LEU A 733 21.00 11.46 25.88
CA LEU A 733 21.66 12.50 25.09
C LEU A 733 20.76 13.74 24.92
N PHE A 734 19.44 13.55 24.79
CA PHE A 734 18.50 14.66 24.79
C PHE A 734 18.55 15.46 26.11
N VAL A 735 18.55 14.77 27.26
CA VAL A 735 18.67 15.42 28.60
C VAL A 735 20.00 16.16 28.73
N CYS A 736 21.11 15.56 28.27
CA CYS A 736 22.42 16.22 28.26
C CYS A 736 22.41 17.50 27.41
N GLY A 737 21.71 17.46 26.27
CA GLY A 737 21.51 18.64 25.41
C GLY A 737 20.68 19.72 26.09
N ARG A 738 19.60 19.35 26.79
CA ARG A 738 18.77 20.27 27.59
C ARG A 738 19.59 20.98 28.67
N ALA A 739 20.48 20.26 29.34
CA ALA A 739 21.36 20.80 30.38
C ALA A 739 22.62 21.50 29.86
N ARG A 740 22.86 21.50 28.53
CA ARG A 740 24.10 21.97 27.90
C ARG A 740 25.37 21.33 28.49
N ARG A 741 25.28 20.05 28.87
CA ARG A 741 26.40 19.24 29.39
C ARG A 741 26.98 18.36 28.30
N SER A 742 27.72 18.99 27.38
CA SER A 742 28.42 18.32 26.25
C SER A 742 29.47 17.31 26.73
N ASP A 743 30.12 17.59 27.88
CA ASP A 743 31.04 16.70 28.59
C ASP A 743 30.37 15.37 28.98
N ILE A 744 29.17 15.43 29.56
CA ILE A 744 28.40 14.24 29.92
C ILE A 744 27.88 13.53 28.66
N ALA A 745 27.40 14.28 27.66
CA ALA A 745 26.93 13.70 26.40
C ALA A 745 28.00 12.84 25.72
N LEU A 746 29.26 13.31 25.71
CA LEU A 746 30.39 12.55 25.17
C LEU A 746 30.63 11.25 25.97
N ARG A 747 30.56 11.31 27.31
CA ARG A 747 30.68 10.12 28.17
C ARG A 747 29.55 9.12 27.94
N VAL A 748 28.33 9.59 27.70
CA VAL A 748 27.17 8.75 27.33
C VAL A 748 27.42 8.04 26.00
N VAL A 749 27.98 8.75 25.00
CA VAL A 749 28.38 8.15 23.71
C VAL A 749 29.46 7.07 23.89
N TYR A 750 30.45 7.28 24.76
CA TYR A 750 31.45 6.25 25.05
C TYR A 750 30.87 5.05 25.80
N ALA A 751 29.94 5.27 26.73
CA ALA A 751 29.22 4.18 27.40
C ALA A 751 28.40 3.35 26.40
N MET A 752 27.74 4.02 25.45
CA MET A 752 26.99 3.39 24.36
C MET A 752 27.90 2.51 23.49
N LYS A 753 29.09 2.99 23.12
CA LYS A 753 30.09 2.19 22.39
C LYS A 753 30.58 0.97 23.18
N LYS A 754 30.81 1.13 24.48
CA LYS A 754 31.22 0.03 25.37
C LYS A 754 30.16 -1.09 25.41
N GLU A 755 28.89 -0.79 25.17
CA GLU A 755 27.81 -1.77 25.06
C GLU A 755 27.65 -2.37 23.65
N GLY A 756 28.54 -2.02 22.71
CA GLY A 756 28.51 -2.50 21.33
C GLY A 756 27.41 -1.86 20.48
N LEU A 757 27.05 -0.60 20.80
CA LEU A 757 26.13 0.22 20.03
C LEU A 757 26.90 1.36 19.36
N ASP A 758 26.78 1.48 18.04
CA ASP A 758 27.44 2.55 17.30
C ASP A 758 26.57 3.83 17.32
N PRO A 759 27.07 4.94 17.86
CA PRO A 759 26.41 6.24 17.77
C PRO A 759 26.22 6.65 16.31
N SER A 760 25.20 7.47 16.06
CA SER A 760 24.87 7.91 14.71
C SER A 760 24.46 9.38 14.67
N GLU A 761 24.20 9.89 13.48
CA GLU A 761 23.60 11.21 13.27
C GLU A 761 22.31 11.40 14.08
N LEU A 762 21.51 10.34 14.30
CA LEU A 762 20.31 10.41 15.14
C LEU A 762 20.66 10.73 16.60
N SER A 763 21.76 10.17 17.12
CA SER A 763 22.25 10.41 18.48
C SER A 763 22.65 11.87 18.66
N LEU A 764 23.38 12.42 17.69
CA LEU A 764 23.73 13.84 17.65
C LEU A 764 22.48 14.74 17.52
N ASN A 765 21.52 14.35 16.68
CA ASN A 765 20.28 15.08 16.49
C ASN A 765 19.42 15.10 17.77
N CYS A 766 19.44 14.04 18.58
CA CYS A 766 18.77 14.02 19.89
C CYS A 766 19.41 15.01 20.87
N PHE A 767 20.74 15.06 20.99
CA PHE A 767 21.44 16.07 21.79
C PHE A 767 21.09 17.50 21.34
N ASN A 768 21.20 17.77 20.03
CA ASN A 768 20.87 19.08 19.47
C ASN A 768 19.40 19.46 19.67
N SER A 769 18.49 18.49 19.61
CA SER A 769 17.07 18.73 19.87
C SER A 769 16.81 19.14 21.32
N GLY A 770 17.54 18.58 22.29
CA GLY A 770 17.47 19.01 23.69
C GLY A 770 17.91 20.45 23.88
N LYS A 771 19.05 20.81 23.28
CA LYS A 771 19.63 22.17 23.31
C LYS A 771 18.70 23.24 22.76
N ARG A 772 18.00 22.96 21.64
CA ARG A 772 17.03 23.89 21.03
C ARG A 772 15.84 24.22 21.94
N LYS A 773 15.36 23.26 22.75
CA LYS A 773 14.18 23.42 23.60
C LYS A 773 14.44 24.30 24.84
N LEU A 774 15.69 24.64 25.15
CA LEU A 774 16.02 25.64 26.19
C LEU A 774 16.08 27.06 25.61
N SER A 775 16.48 27.20 24.34
CA SER A 775 16.66 28.51 23.69
C SER A 775 15.35 29.27 23.46
N SER A 776 14.20 28.60 23.37
CA SER A 776 12.89 29.27 23.21
C SER A 776 12.45 30.06 24.44
N ASN A 777 12.99 29.77 25.63
CA ASN A 777 12.60 30.42 26.88
C ASN A 777 13.57 31.52 27.33
N ASN A 778 14.70 31.73 26.65
CA ASN A 778 15.79 32.58 27.14
C ASN A 778 16.60 33.24 26.01
N GLU A 779 15.93 33.93 25.08
CA GLU A 779 16.61 34.76 24.07
C GLU A 779 17.35 35.98 24.66
N LEU A 780 17.15 36.30 25.94
CA LEU A 780 17.71 37.49 26.59
C LEU A 780 19.08 37.32 27.26
N SER A 781 19.71 36.13 27.28
CA SER A 781 20.92 35.89 28.09
C SER A 781 22.18 35.46 27.33
N GLN A 782 22.19 35.45 25.99
CA GLN A 782 23.45 35.27 25.27
C GLN A 782 24.13 36.62 24.99
N SER A 783 25.17 36.91 25.78
CA SER A 783 26.09 38.03 25.57
C SER A 783 26.52 38.12 24.10
N TRP A 784 26.40 39.30 23.51
CA TRP A 784 26.79 39.64 22.13
C TRP A 784 28.17 39.08 21.70
N LEU A 785 29.10 38.93 22.66
CA LEU A 785 30.42 38.36 22.49
C LEU A 785 30.41 36.88 22.08
N THR A 786 29.49 36.06 22.61
CA THR A 786 29.37 34.63 22.29
C THR A 786 28.81 34.35 20.89
N LYS A 787 28.03 35.28 20.32
CA LYS A 787 27.59 35.21 18.92
C LYS A 787 28.70 35.59 17.94
N ARG A 788 29.67 36.41 18.36
CA ARG A 788 30.72 36.99 17.50
C ARG A 788 32.04 36.19 17.53
N LEU A 789 32.36 35.56 18.66
CA LEU A 789 33.53 34.70 18.84
C LEU A 789 33.08 33.24 18.76
N LYS A 790 33.20 32.60 17.58
CA LYS A 790 32.89 31.18 17.37
C LYS A 790 33.89 30.26 18.11
N PHE A 791 33.91 30.25 19.44
CA PHE A 791 34.60 29.21 20.19
C PHE A 791 33.75 27.93 20.11
N ALA A 792 34.26 26.93 19.39
CA ALA A 792 33.65 25.61 19.36
C ALA A 792 33.86 24.94 20.72
N ASP A 793 32.79 24.49 21.37
CA ASP A 793 32.90 23.65 22.56
C ASP A 793 33.69 22.39 22.19
N PRO A 794 34.82 22.10 22.85
CA PRO A 794 35.69 20.98 22.49
C PRO A 794 34.98 19.63 22.65
N TYR A 795 34.08 19.51 23.63
CA TYR A 795 33.30 18.28 23.84
C TYR A 795 32.19 18.13 22.79
N GLU A 796 31.53 19.21 22.36
CA GLU A 796 30.58 19.16 21.23
C GLU A 796 31.28 18.78 19.92
N SER A 797 32.52 19.26 19.71
CA SER A 797 33.33 18.93 18.54
C SER A 797 33.69 17.45 18.51
N LEU A 798 34.12 16.89 19.65
CA LEU A 798 34.39 15.45 19.79
C LEU A 798 33.11 14.62 19.65
N LEU A 799 32.00 15.07 20.24
CA LEU A 799 30.70 14.42 20.13
C LEU A 799 30.24 14.35 18.65
N TYR A 800 30.39 15.44 17.90
CA TYR A 800 30.12 15.48 16.46
C TYR A 800 30.96 14.44 15.72
N VAL A 801 32.28 14.44 15.96
CA VAL A 801 33.19 13.49 15.32
C VAL A 801 32.76 12.06 15.62
N GLU A 802 32.51 11.70 16.89
CA GLU A 802 32.13 10.35 17.29
C GLU A 802 30.79 9.86 16.69
N CYS A 803 29.81 10.76 16.52
CA CYS A 803 28.49 10.42 15.96
C CYS A 803 28.45 10.41 14.43
N MET A 804 29.44 11.03 13.79
CA MET A 804 29.57 11.14 12.32
C MET A 804 30.62 10.19 11.74
N LYS A 805 31.34 9.41 12.57
CA LYS A 805 32.24 8.33 12.09
C LYS A 805 31.43 7.29 11.31
N TYR A 806 31.98 6.79 10.20
CA TYR A 806 31.37 5.72 9.41
C TYR A 806 32.41 4.64 9.06
N ASP A 807 31.93 3.42 8.84
CA ASP A 807 32.73 2.28 8.38
C ASP A 807 33.05 2.44 6.88
N LYS A 808 34.34 2.36 6.51
CA LYS A 808 34.83 2.48 5.13
C LYS A 808 34.21 1.45 4.18
N ASN A 809 33.66 0.35 4.71
CA ASN A 809 33.09 -0.75 3.92
C ASN A 809 31.58 -0.60 3.61
N ASP A 810 30.89 0.41 4.12
CA ASP A 810 29.46 0.64 3.81
C ASP A 810 29.27 1.32 2.44
N ARG A 811 29.17 0.51 1.38
CA ARG A 811 28.99 0.95 -0.02
C ARG A 811 27.75 1.81 -0.28
N ARG A 812 26.79 1.87 0.64
CA ARG A 812 25.54 2.66 0.46
C ARG A 812 25.74 4.17 0.63
N ARG A 813 26.88 4.59 1.18
CA ARG A 813 27.13 5.99 1.58
C ARG A 813 28.42 6.58 0.99
N SER A 814 28.95 5.96 -0.07
CA SER A 814 30.22 6.33 -0.71
C SER A 814 30.26 7.74 -1.33
N GLY A 815 29.10 8.39 -1.53
CA GLY A 815 28.98 9.73 -2.13
C GLY A 815 28.88 10.91 -1.14
N GLU A 816 28.82 10.68 0.17
CA GLU A 816 28.59 11.76 1.15
C GLU A 816 29.90 12.44 1.62
N LYS A 817 29.95 13.77 1.61
CA LYS A 817 31.09 14.58 2.11
C LYS A 817 31.11 14.65 3.66
N ARG A 818 31.45 13.54 4.34
CA ARG A 818 31.58 13.47 5.82
C ARG A 818 33.04 13.25 6.26
N VAL A 819 33.33 13.47 7.55
CA VAL A 819 34.68 13.36 8.15
C VAL A 819 35.24 11.94 7.95
N ARG A 820 36.25 11.84 7.09
CA ARG A 820 36.94 10.59 6.75
C ARG A 820 37.98 10.31 7.83
N ILE A 821 37.92 9.15 8.47
CA ILE A 821 39.06 8.65 9.25
C ILE A 821 39.77 7.63 8.39
N ILE A 822 41.01 7.95 8.02
CA ILE A 822 41.95 6.96 7.52
C ILE A 822 42.35 6.14 8.76
N VAL A 823 41.62 5.05 9.03
CA VAL A 823 42.19 3.92 9.78
C VAL A 823 43.38 3.39 9.02
#